data_AF-A0A352T3D8-F1
#
_entry.id   AF-A0A352T3D8-F1
#
_cell.length_a   1.000
_cell.length_b   1.000
_cell.length_c   1.000
_cell.angle_alpha   90.00
_cell.angle_beta   90.00
_cell.angle_gamma   90.00
#
_symmetry.space_group_name_H-M   'P 1'
#
loop_
_entity.id
_entity.type
_entity.pdbx_description
1 polymer ?
#
loop_
_entity_poly.entity_id
_entity_poly.type
_entity_poly.pdbx_seq_one_letter_code
_entity_poly.pdbx_strand_id
1 'polypeptide(L)'
;MDQDKNITTASIEGEVENVSANDIKEEQEATVTEHKKKNKRNNDKAKISKAAKANAQPIEKEKKRKQKNFRMRKNVQNKDNINNDNTNNNTSGDNKEKKSSLLCGIKAKLIMTSLLPTVVGIVAVLILAIVNISQGMNTEAVNGLSLLGQSTKASYDNEYTGDWRVDNNGNLFKGDVNLSQKQDGIDKFTKDGDADLAVFIGVDCKLTSLRDSNNKRMLSLKADDKIWEAVQKGNTYTTSHVDIDGTDYTGVYIPLKNFSGSVVGMMFSGQPRTDITTFIMQKIIALISVSIVVLIVVIVVASIISTKLANALVSVNNLFIALANGDLTVDVNKSILARKDEIGQMAQSVQTLIDKLQEIVANLQNTASELHRSGEDMTSSANQSSKATEEISSAVEDISKGAVSQAEEIQNASAQIANMGELISEIVEKVANLTKATDAMGRAGDTSMSTMSELSDSNDHTTESINNIANQINITNESVGRIGEAAALITNIADQTSLLALNASIESARAGEAGKGFAVVASEIQKLASQSDEAAGEIKEIIEKLQLESEKTVEDMNNTKVLIHEQIGKLDATKNSFIDVSDGIAVSRNETAVIENNAGSCDEARKQINDVVSNLSAISEENAASAQQTTASMQELTATINMLAETANGLMTVSEQLNNEVKFFKVK
;
A
#
# COMPACT_ATOMS: atom_id res chain seq x y z
N MET A 1 -10.69 -39.74 -42.43
CA MET A 1 -10.65 -39.76 -40.95
C MET A 1 -12.02 -39.35 -40.47
N ASP A 2 -12.47 -40.07 -39.46
CA ASP A 2 -13.85 -40.37 -39.07
C ASP A 2 -14.74 -39.20 -38.63
N GLN A 3 -16.05 -39.53 -38.64
CA GLN A 3 -17.15 -38.98 -37.83
C GLN A 3 -17.64 -37.58 -38.21
N ASP A 4 -18.93 -37.25 -38.25
CA ASP A 4 -20.10 -37.93 -37.67
C ASP A 4 -21.40 -37.52 -38.40
N LYS A 5 -22.42 -38.36 -38.21
CA LYS A 5 -23.74 -38.32 -38.85
C LYS A 5 -24.57 -37.10 -38.47
N ASN A 6 -25.26 -36.55 -39.46
CA ASN A 6 -26.23 -35.47 -39.32
C ASN A 6 -27.67 -35.97 -39.55
N ILE A 7 -28.56 -35.50 -38.66
CA ILE A 7 -29.96 -35.12 -38.84
C ILE A 7 -31.03 -36.21 -39.00
N THR A 8 -31.90 -36.26 -37.98
CA THR A 8 -33.29 -36.72 -38.04
C THR A 8 -34.22 -35.50 -37.99
N THR A 9 -35.22 -35.52 -38.86
CA THR A 9 -36.33 -34.59 -39.12
C THR A 9 -37.42 -34.53 -38.05
N ALA A 10 -38.04 -33.34 -37.88
CA ALA A 10 -39.49 -33.05 -37.69
C ALA A 10 -39.64 -31.72 -36.89
N SER A 11 -40.07 -30.60 -37.49
CA SER A 11 -41.46 -30.16 -37.78
C SER A 11 -42.26 -29.71 -36.55
N ILE A 12 -42.73 -28.44 -36.58
CA ILE A 12 -43.94 -27.77 -36.02
C ILE A 12 -43.63 -26.25 -36.12
N GLU A 13 -44.04 -25.51 -37.16
CA GLU A 13 -45.34 -24.83 -37.39
C GLU A 13 -45.91 -23.95 -36.24
N GLY A 14 -45.92 -22.63 -36.49
CA GLY A 14 -46.90 -21.61 -36.01
C GLY A 14 -46.74 -21.11 -34.57
N GLU A 15 -46.88 -19.83 -34.22
CA GLU A 15 -47.70 -18.74 -34.77
C GLU A 15 -47.01 -17.38 -34.61
N VAL A 16 -47.36 -16.46 -35.51
CA VAL A 16 -47.01 -15.03 -35.51
C VAL A 16 -48.08 -14.27 -34.73
N GLU A 17 -47.69 -13.47 -33.74
CA GLU A 17 -48.57 -12.44 -33.18
C GLU A 17 -47.90 -11.07 -33.19
N ASN A 18 -48.61 -10.12 -33.80
CA ASN A 18 -48.30 -8.70 -33.96
C ASN A 18 -48.17 -7.98 -32.62
N VAL A 19 -47.11 -7.20 -32.42
CA VAL A 19 -47.08 -6.12 -31.43
C VAL A 19 -47.05 -4.77 -32.15
N SER A 20 -48.08 -3.98 -31.85
CA SER A 20 -48.40 -2.68 -32.45
C SER A 20 -47.60 -1.53 -31.84
N ALA A 21 -47.30 -0.54 -32.69
CA ALA A 21 -46.46 0.63 -32.47
C ALA A 21 -47.05 1.71 -31.53
N ASN A 22 -47.30 1.39 -30.26
CA ASN A 22 -47.72 2.38 -29.26
C ASN A 22 -46.85 2.45 -27.98
N ASP A 23 -45.80 1.64 -27.84
CA ASP A 23 -44.96 1.60 -26.62
C ASP A 23 -43.66 2.43 -26.71
N ILE A 24 -43.53 3.33 -27.71
CA ILE A 24 -42.31 4.15 -27.91
C ILE A 24 -42.60 5.65 -27.66
N LYS A 25 -43.72 6.01 -27.03
CA LYS A 25 -44.08 7.42 -26.78
C LYS A 25 -44.17 7.88 -25.32
N GLU A 26 -43.92 7.02 -24.33
CA GLU A 26 -43.94 7.42 -22.92
C GLU A 26 -42.55 7.56 -22.25
N GLU A 27 -41.46 7.31 -22.97
CA GLU A 27 -40.10 7.43 -22.41
C GLU A 27 -39.35 8.73 -22.79
N GLN A 28 -40.00 9.65 -23.53
CA GLN A 28 -39.42 10.93 -23.95
C GLN A 28 -39.96 12.18 -23.23
N GLU A 29 -40.90 12.05 -22.28
CA GLU A 29 -41.39 13.19 -21.48
C GLU A 29 -40.85 13.25 -20.03
N ALA A 30 -40.03 12.29 -19.61
CA ALA A 30 -39.42 12.29 -18.28
C ALA A 30 -38.07 13.06 -18.18
N THR A 31 -37.44 13.42 -19.31
CA THR A 31 -36.09 13.99 -19.35
C THR A 31 -36.02 15.52 -19.47
N VAL A 32 -37.16 16.22 -19.54
CA VAL A 32 -37.19 17.70 -19.66
C VAL A 32 -37.44 18.41 -18.31
N THR A 33 -37.70 17.67 -17.23
CA THR A 33 -38.06 18.26 -15.91
C THR A 33 -36.92 18.27 -14.89
N GLU A 34 -35.75 17.68 -15.18
CA GLU A 34 -34.55 17.80 -14.33
C GLU A 34 -33.62 18.97 -14.70
N HIS A 35 -33.68 19.49 -15.93
CA HIS A 35 -32.80 20.59 -16.37
C HIS A 35 -33.21 21.99 -15.86
N LYS A 36 -34.40 22.16 -15.29
CA LYS A 36 -34.86 23.43 -14.69
C LYS A 36 -34.65 23.56 -13.17
N LYS A 37 -34.15 22.52 -12.48
CA LYS A 37 -33.85 22.59 -11.03
C LYS A 37 -32.36 22.82 -10.69
N LYS A 38 -31.44 22.71 -11.65
CA LYS A 38 -30.01 23.01 -11.43
C LYS A 38 -29.62 24.49 -11.57
N ASN A 39 -30.44 25.33 -12.20
CA ASN A 39 -30.12 26.75 -12.41
C ASN A 39 -30.58 27.72 -11.30
N LYS A 40 -31.09 27.20 -10.18
CA LYS A 40 -31.50 28.00 -9.00
C LYS A 40 -30.65 27.75 -7.75
N ARG A 41 -29.51 27.05 -7.88
CA ARG A 41 -28.53 26.84 -6.80
C ARG A 41 -27.19 27.57 -7.00
N ASN A 42 -27.04 28.33 -8.09
CA ASN A 42 -25.83 29.11 -8.37
C ASN A 42 -25.89 30.60 -7.97
N ASN A 43 -26.99 31.08 -7.38
CA ASN A 43 -27.09 32.48 -6.93
C ASN A 43 -26.88 32.70 -5.42
N ASP A 44 -26.59 31.65 -4.65
CA ASP A 44 -26.31 31.76 -3.20
C ASP A 44 -24.84 31.49 -2.82
N LYS A 45 -23.93 31.38 -3.79
CA LYS A 45 -22.47 31.25 -3.55
C LYS A 45 -21.64 32.49 -3.92
N ALA A 46 -22.28 33.63 -4.14
CA ALA A 46 -21.62 34.92 -4.38
C ALA A 46 -21.82 35.94 -3.23
N LYS A 47 -22.06 35.46 -2.00
CA LYS A 47 -22.19 36.30 -0.79
C LYS A 47 -21.45 35.79 0.45
N ILE A 48 -20.40 34.99 0.24
CA ILE A 48 -19.45 34.60 1.31
C ILE A 48 -18.02 34.70 0.77
N SER A 49 -17.60 35.91 0.36
CA SER A 49 -16.18 36.25 0.14
C SER A 49 -15.86 37.71 0.47
N LYS A 50 -16.55 38.28 1.46
CA LYS A 50 -16.23 39.59 2.05
C LYS A 50 -16.46 39.59 3.57
N ALA A 51 -15.72 38.73 4.29
CA ALA A 51 -15.59 38.80 5.75
C ALA A 51 -14.45 37.89 6.27
N ALA A 52 -13.23 38.00 5.74
CA ALA A 52 -12.05 37.32 6.32
C ALA A 52 -10.70 37.92 5.87
N LYS A 53 -10.64 39.25 5.68
CA LYS A 53 -9.36 39.97 5.52
C LYS A 53 -9.42 41.27 6.32
N ALA A 54 -9.26 41.15 7.63
CA ALA A 54 -8.78 42.21 8.50
C ALA A 54 -8.42 41.59 9.86
N ASN A 55 -7.23 41.96 10.36
CA ASN A 55 -6.69 41.70 11.69
C ASN A 55 -6.10 40.30 11.96
N ALA A 56 -4.77 40.19 11.89
CA ALA A 56 -3.93 40.01 13.09
C ALA A 56 -2.47 39.72 12.73
N GLN A 57 -1.62 40.74 12.87
CA GLN A 57 -0.26 40.75 13.44
C GLN A 57 0.20 42.23 13.38
N PRO A 58 0.96 42.79 14.36
CA PRO A 58 1.99 42.13 15.15
C PRO A 58 1.98 42.46 16.66
N ILE A 59 2.41 41.53 17.53
CA ILE A 59 2.99 41.89 18.84
C ILE A 59 4.18 40.95 19.11
N GLU A 60 5.34 41.38 18.63
CA GLU A 60 6.64 40.98 19.15
C GLU A 60 7.26 42.24 19.77
N LYS A 61 7.85 42.09 20.98
CA LYS A 61 8.41 43.12 21.89
C LYS A 61 7.44 43.69 22.94
N GLU A 62 7.31 42.99 24.07
CA GLU A 62 7.65 43.54 25.40
C GLU A 62 7.36 42.50 26.48
N LYS A 63 8.40 41.79 26.92
CA LYS A 63 8.70 41.49 28.34
C LYS A 63 9.96 40.64 28.47
N LYS A 64 11.07 41.14 27.91
CA LYS A 64 12.38 40.93 28.55
C LYS A 64 12.43 41.83 29.78
N ARG A 65 12.04 41.32 30.95
CA ARG A 65 12.54 41.79 32.25
C ARG A 65 12.01 40.89 33.36
N LYS A 66 12.96 40.42 34.17
CA LYS A 66 12.84 39.68 35.44
C LYS A 66 12.83 38.15 35.31
N GLN A 67 14.04 37.58 35.27
CA GLN A 67 14.46 36.67 36.34
C GLN A 67 15.99 36.57 36.35
N LYS A 68 16.59 37.26 37.33
CA LYS A 68 17.96 37.04 37.78
C LYS A 68 17.82 36.73 39.28
N ASN A 69 18.37 35.58 39.67
CA ASN A 69 18.86 35.23 41.00
C ASN A 69 17.87 34.86 42.14
N PHE A 70 17.91 33.56 42.45
CA PHE A 70 18.39 32.97 43.72
C PHE A 70 17.49 32.93 44.98
N ARG A 71 17.42 31.70 45.54
CA ARG A 71 17.20 31.29 46.95
C ARG A 71 15.79 31.46 47.57
N MET A 72 15.11 30.35 47.87
CA MET A 72 15.16 29.63 49.17
C MET A 72 14.08 28.54 49.30
N ARG A 73 14.52 27.39 49.82
CA ARG A 73 13.88 26.41 50.74
C ARG A 73 12.44 25.93 50.49
N LYS A 74 12.35 24.61 50.21
CA LYS A 74 11.19 23.71 50.39
C LYS A 74 10.68 23.68 51.85
N ASN A 75 9.38 23.41 51.99
CA ASN A 75 8.86 22.43 52.95
C ASN A 75 7.58 21.75 52.40
N VAL A 76 7.59 20.40 52.39
CA VAL A 76 6.48 19.43 52.69
C VAL A 76 5.26 19.45 51.73
N GLN A 77 4.70 18.38 51.12
CA GLN A 77 4.70 16.91 51.27
C GLN A 77 4.09 16.27 50.00
N ASN A 78 4.47 15.01 49.69
CA ASN A 78 3.75 13.95 48.92
C ASN A 78 3.25 14.25 47.48
N LYS A 79 3.32 13.37 46.47
CA LYS A 79 3.45 11.89 46.41
C LYS A 79 3.79 11.51 44.95
N ASP A 80 4.56 10.43 44.77
CA ASP A 80 4.57 9.46 43.65
C ASP A 80 4.95 10.00 42.23
N ASN A 81 5.78 9.37 41.39
CA ASN A 81 6.57 8.14 41.44
C ASN A 81 7.49 8.09 40.17
N ILE A 82 8.70 7.52 40.33
CA ILE A 82 9.48 6.69 39.35
C ILE A 82 10.16 7.45 38.16
N ASN A 83 11.47 7.77 38.20
CA ASN A 83 12.71 6.98 37.87
C ASN A 83 12.71 6.40 36.43
N ASN A 84 13.76 6.43 35.60
CA ASN A 84 15.23 6.41 35.72
C ASN A 84 15.80 6.72 34.29
N ASP A 85 17.05 7.07 33.96
CA ASP A 85 18.35 6.72 34.54
C ASP A 85 19.52 7.58 33.95
N ASN A 86 20.55 7.74 34.78
CA ASN A 86 22.00 7.73 34.49
C ASN A 86 22.72 8.72 33.56
N THR A 87 23.69 9.46 34.15
CA THR A 87 25.14 9.11 33.99
C THR A 87 26.07 9.86 34.97
N ASN A 88 26.87 9.06 35.70
CA ASN A 88 28.22 9.23 36.26
C ASN A 88 28.85 10.61 36.50
N ASN A 89 29.37 10.86 37.73
CA ASN A 89 30.80 10.71 38.04
C ASN A 89 31.18 11.04 39.50
N ASN A 90 32.21 10.35 39.98
CA ASN A 90 32.89 10.45 41.28
C ASN A 90 33.26 11.87 41.72
N THR A 91 33.19 12.14 43.03
CA THR A 91 34.28 12.77 43.81
C THR A 91 34.12 12.54 45.31
N SER A 92 35.26 12.24 45.93
CA SER A 92 35.51 11.98 47.35
C SER A 92 35.21 13.17 48.27
N GLY A 93 34.86 12.90 49.54
CA GLY A 93 34.88 13.90 50.61
C GLY A 93 34.20 13.43 51.91
N ASP A 94 35.02 13.17 52.93
CA ASP A 94 34.67 12.88 54.32
C ASP A 94 33.56 13.74 54.95
N ASN A 95 32.57 13.12 55.60
CA ASN A 95 32.53 13.06 57.08
C ASN A 95 31.25 12.40 57.62
N LYS A 96 31.48 11.40 58.49
CA LYS A 96 30.72 11.05 59.71
C LYS A 96 29.19 11.11 59.67
N GLU A 97 28.58 9.95 59.47
CA GLU A 97 27.61 9.40 60.43
C GLU A 97 27.75 7.87 60.48
N LYS A 98 28.53 7.40 61.46
CA LYS A 98 28.58 5.97 61.84
C LYS A 98 27.24 5.60 62.50
N LYS A 99 26.26 5.18 61.70
CA LYS A 99 25.29 4.17 62.14
C LYS A 99 25.72 2.82 61.58
N SER A 100 26.62 2.19 62.31
CA SER A 100 26.96 0.78 62.14
C SER A 100 25.77 -0.08 62.57
N SER A 101 24.74 -0.18 61.74
CA SER A 101 23.94 -1.40 61.73
C SER A 101 24.79 -2.45 61.02
N LEU A 102 25.17 -3.51 61.72
CA LEU A 102 25.83 -4.68 61.15
C LEU A 102 24.89 -5.30 60.10
N LEU A 103 24.94 -4.80 58.86
CA LEU A 103 24.40 -5.48 57.69
C LEU A 103 25.31 -6.68 57.41
N CYS A 104 25.18 -7.71 58.25
CA CYS A 104 25.72 -9.03 57.97
C CYS A 104 25.25 -9.45 56.58
N GLY A 105 26.19 -9.74 55.67
CA GLY A 105 25.89 -10.37 54.39
C GLY A 105 25.13 -11.68 54.59
N ILE A 106 24.47 -12.19 53.55
CA ILE A 106 23.63 -13.41 53.61
C ILE A 106 24.37 -14.57 54.30
N LYS A 107 25.68 -14.73 54.04
CA LYS A 107 26.55 -15.70 54.73
C LYS A 107 26.49 -15.57 56.25
N ALA A 108 26.65 -14.36 56.77
CA ALA A 108 26.72 -14.12 58.20
C ALA A 108 25.34 -14.18 58.89
N LYS A 109 24.25 -13.83 58.17
CA LYS A 109 22.88 -14.03 58.67
C LYS A 109 22.55 -15.52 58.82
N LEU A 110 22.88 -16.35 57.83
CA LEU A 110 22.63 -17.80 57.86
C LEU A 110 23.43 -18.50 58.97
N ILE A 111 24.67 -18.07 59.20
CA ILE A 111 25.50 -18.57 60.30
C ILE A 111 24.91 -18.14 61.64
N MET A 112 24.47 -16.89 61.81
CA MET A 112 23.86 -16.44 63.07
C MET A 112 22.55 -17.16 63.40
N THR A 113 21.66 -17.36 62.42
CA THR A 113 20.37 -18.02 62.65
C THR A 113 20.52 -19.50 63.00
N SER A 114 21.60 -20.15 62.56
CA SER A 114 21.89 -21.55 62.92
C SER A 114 22.66 -21.69 64.23
N LEU A 115 23.57 -20.77 64.57
CA LEU A 115 24.37 -20.89 65.80
C LEU A 115 23.57 -20.62 67.08
N LEU A 116 22.72 -19.58 67.07
CA LEU A 116 22.07 -19.09 68.29
C LEU A 116 21.22 -20.17 68.99
N PRO A 117 20.34 -20.92 68.29
CA PRO A 117 19.55 -21.97 68.93
C PRO A 117 20.42 -23.13 69.44
N THR A 118 21.50 -23.46 68.73
CA THR A 118 22.37 -24.59 69.11
C THR A 118 23.18 -24.28 70.36
N VAL A 119 23.69 -23.06 70.50
CA VAL A 119 24.40 -22.62 71.71
C VAL A 119 23.46 -22.66 72.92
N VAL A 120 22.24 -22.14 72.77
CA VAL A 120 21.22 -22.17 73.84
C VAL A 120 20.87 -23.60 74.23
N GLY A 121 20.71 -24.50 73.26
CA GLY A 121 20.43 -25.92 73.50
C GLY A 121 21.56 -26.64 74.26
N ILE A 122 22.82 -26.43 73.86
CA ILE A 122 23.98 -27.03 74.53
C ILE A 122 24.08 -26.57 76.00
N VAL A 123 23.87 -25.28 76.25
CA VAL A 123 23.90 -24.73 77.61
C VAL A 123 22.78 -25.32 78.48
N ALA A 124 21.57 -25.45 77.96
CA ALA A 124 20.45 -26.04 78.69
C ALA A 124 20.70 -27.51 79.07
N VAL A 125 21.25 -28.31 78.14
CA VAL A 125 21.58 -29.72 78.39
C VAL A 125 22.70 -29.88 79.41
N LEU A 126 23.73 -29.02 79.36
CA LEU A 126 24.82 -28.99 80.34
C LEU A 126 24.30 -28.74 81.75
N ILE A 127 23.42 -27.75 81.92
CA ILE A 127 22.84 -27.40 83.22
C ILE A 127 22.04 -28.59 83.78
N LEU A 128 21.18 -29.20 82.96
CA LEU A 128 20.38 -30.37 83.39
C LEU A 128 21.26 -31.56 83.77
N ALA A 129 22.30 -31.85 83.00
CA ALA A 129 23.20 -32.97 83.27
C ALA A 129 23.99 -32.77 84.57
N ILE A 130 24.48 -31.56 84.84
CA ILE A 130 25.20 -31.24 86.08
C ILE A 130 24.29 -31.44 87.30
N VAL A 131 23.05 -30.96 87.23
CA VAL A 131 22.07 -31.12 88.32
C VAL A 131 21.77 -32.60 88.56
N ASN A 132 21.49 -33.37 87.51
CA ASN A 132 21.17 -34.79 87.62
C ASN A 132 22.33 -35.63 88.18
N ILE A 133 23.57 -35.38 87.72
CA ILE A 133 24.75 -36.11 88.21
C ILE A 133 24.98 -35.81 89.69
N SER A 134 24.89 -34.54 90.10
CA SER A 134 25.11 -34.14 91.49
C SER A 134 24.06 -34.71 92.44
N GLN A 135 22.77 -34.60 92.09
CA GLN A 135 21.68 -35.12 92.93
C GLN A 135 21.64 -36.65 92.95
N GLY A 136 21.82 -37.29 91.79
CA GLY A 136 21.81 -38.75 91.67
C GLY A 136 22.91 -39.42 92.49
N MET A 137 24.13 -38.88 92.43
CA MET A 137 25.27 -39.44 93.17
C MET A 137 25.19 -39.27 94.68
N ASN A 138 24.70 -38.13 95.17
CA ASN A 138 24.46 -37.97 96.61
C ASN A 138 23.40 -38.95 97.13
N THR A 139 22.36 -39.22 96.33
CA THR A 139 21.31 -40.19 96.68
C THR A 139 21.85 -41.62 96.71
N GLU A 140 22.67 -41.99 95.72
CA GLU A 140 23.28 -43.32 95.64
C GLU A 140 24.21 -43.60 96.83
N ALA A 141 25.02 -42.61 97.23
CA ALA A 141 25.90 -42.74 98.39
C ALA A 141 25.12 -43.01 99.69
N VAL A 142 24.01 -42.29 99.93
CA VAL A 142 23.16 -42.49 101.12
C VAL A 142 22.50 -43.88 101.09
N ASN A 143 22.01 -44.33 99.93
CA ASN A 143 21.42 -45.66 99.79
C ASN A 143 22.44 -46.78 100.06
N GLY A 144 23.65 -46.65 99.52
CA GLY A 144 24.75 -47.59 99.75
C GLY A 144 25.13 -47.69 101.23
N LEU A 145 25.26 -46.56 101.91
CA LEU A 145 25.53 -46.51 103.35
C LEU A 145 24.40 -47.15 104.17
N SER A 146 23.14 -46.83 103.88
CA SER A 146 21.98 -47.43 104.56
C SER A 146 21.96 -48.96 104.43
N LEU A 147 22.26 -49.48 103.23
CA LEU A 147 22.38 -50.92 103.00
C LEU A 147 23.55 -51.53 103.78
N LEU A 148 24.69 -50.85 103.82
CA LEU A 148 25.85 -51.30 104.60
C LEU A 148 25.53 -51.38 106.10
N GLY A 149 24.89 -50.36 106.66
CA GLY A 149 24.41 -50.39 108.04
C GLY A 149 23.45 -51.56 108.26
N GLN A 150 22.41 -51.71 107.44
CA GLN A 150 21.41 -52.77 107.63
C GLN A 150 22.00 -54.19 107.50
N SER A 151 22.87 -54.41 106.52
CA SER A 151 23.52 -55.71 106.30
C SER A 151 24.49 -56.06 107.43
N THR A 152 25.24 -55.09 107.94
CA THR A 152 26.08 -55.26 109.13
C THR A 152 25.22 -55.62 110.34
N LYS A 153 24.07 -54.95 110.51
CA LYS A 153 23.16 -55.19 111.65
C LYS A 153 22.62 -56.61 111.59
N ALA A 154 22.11 -56.99 110.42
CA ALA A 154 21.57 -58.31 110.18
C ALA A 154 22.63 -59.40 110.39
N SER A 155 23.88 -59.13 110.04
CA SER A 155 25.00 -60.07 110.27
C SER A 155 25.25 -60.30 111.76
N TYR A 156 25.31 -59.22 112.56
CA TYR A 156 25.41 -59.35 114.02
C TYR A 156 24.17 -59.99 114.67
N ASP A 157 22.97 -59.69 114.17
CA ASP A 157 21.70 -60.27 114.64
C ASP A 157 21.61 -61.78 114.33
N ASN A 158 22.20 -62.25 113.22
CA ASN A 158 22.21 -63.67 112.84
C ASN A 158 23.36 -64.47 113.49
N GLU A 159 24.54 -63.87 113.63
CA GLU A 159 25.71 -64.58 114.17
C GLU A 159 25.61 -64.80 115.69
N TYR A 160 24.90 -63.92 116.40
CA TYR A 160 24.78 -63.96 117.85
C TYR A 160 23.30 -63.96 118.30
N THR A 161 22.86 -65.06 118.91
CA THR A 161 21.50 -65.20 119.46
C THR A 161 21.32 -64.41 120.76
N GLY A 162 20.39 -63.45 120.76
CA GLY A 162 20.00 -62.66 121.92
C GLY A 162 19.93 -61.15 121.64
N ASP A 163 19.62 -60.36 122.66
CA ASP A 163 19.41 -58.91 122.51
C ASP A 163 20.68 -58.08 122.55
N TRP A 164 20.62 -56.91 121.89
CA TRP A 164 21.54 -55.82 122.14
C TRP A 164 21.30 -55.30 123.56
N ARG A 165 22.32 -55.37 124.41
CA ARG A 165 22.24 -54.89 125.79
C ARG A 165 23.57 -54.33 126.25
N VAL A 166 23.52 -53.55 127.32
CA VAL A 166 24.71 -53.06 128.01
C VAL A 166 24.65 -53.49 129.47
N ASP A 167 25.77 -53.97 129.99
CA ASP A 167 25.89 -54.32 131.41
C ASP A 167 26.09 -53.07 132.28
N ASN A 168 26.04 -53.23 133.61
CA ASN A 168 26.27 -52.12 134.54
C ASN A 168 27.69 -51.50 134.45
N ASN A 169 28.63 -52.16 133.74
CA ASN A 169 29.99 -51.71 133.53
C ASN A 169 30.17 -51.00 132.16
N GLY A 170 29.09 -50.81 131.41
CA GLY A 170 29.10 -50.10 130.14
C GLY A 170 29.61 -50.91 128.94
N ASN A 171 29.76 -52.23 129.08
CA ASN A 171 30.17 -53.12 128.00
C ASN A 171 28.99 -53.48 127.10
N LEU A 172 29.21 -53.46 125.79
CA LEU A 172 28.23 -53.84 124.79
C LEU A 172 28.16 -55.36 124.64
N PHE A 173 26.95 -55.89 124.73
CA PHE A 173 26.65 -57.29 124.49
C PHE A 173 25.62 -57.45 123.38
N LYS A 174 25.74 -58.57 122.67
CA LYS A 174 24.70 -59.12 121.81
C LYS A 174 24.45 -60.56 122.23
N GLY A 175 23.29 -60.80 122.86
CA GLY A 175 23.09 -62.03 123.63
C GLY A 175 24.18 -62.16 124.69
N ASP A 176 24.76 -63.35 124.84
CA ASP A 176 25.80 -63.59 125.86
C ASP A 176 27.21 -63.20 125.41
N VAL A 177 27.37 -62.65 124.21
CA VAL A 177 28.67 -62.26 123.65
C VAL A 177 28.99 -60.80 123.95
N ASN A 178 30.11 -60.55 124.63
CA ASN A 178 30.66 -59.22 124.85
C ASN A 178 31.33 -58.71 123.56
N LEU A 179 30.65 -57.80 122.86
CA LEU A 179 31.16 -57.17 121.65
C LEU A 179 32.20 -56.09 121.93
N SER A 180 32.18 -55.47 123.12
CA SER A 180 33.21 -54.51 123.52
C SER A 180 34.61 -55.14 123.67
N GLN A 181 34.69 -56.46 123.90
CA GLN A 181 35.96 -57.22 123.90
C GLN A 181 36.31 -57.87 122.55
N LYS A 182 35.41 -57.84 121.57
CA LYS A 182 35.59 -58.42 120.22
C LYS A 182 35.48 -57.35 119.12
N GLN A 183 36.30 -56.30 119.24
CA GLN A 183 36.15 -55.12 118.39
C GLN A 183 36.53 -55.33 116.92
N ASP A 184 37.37 -56.30 116.61
CA ASP A 184 37.80 -56.56 115.22
C ASP A 184 36.70 -57.15 114.32
N GLY A 185 35.56 -57.53 114.89
CA GLY A 185 34.42 -58.02 114.12
C GLY A 185 33.84 -56.98 113.15
N ILE A 186 33.85 -55.69 113.53
CA ILE A 186 33.20 -54.64 112.74
C ILE A 186 34.02 -54.27 111.49
N ASP A 187 35.34 -54.42 111.55
CA ASP A 187 36.25 -54.12 110.44
C ASP A 187 36.04 -55.04 109.23
N LYS A 188 35.47 -56.23 109.42
CA LYS A 188 35.14 -57.15 108.32
C LYS A 188 34.15 -56.55 107.33
N PHE A 189 33.33 -55.60 107.78
CA PHE A 189 32.30 -54.94 106.95
C PHE A 189 32.81 -53.68 106.26
N THR A 190 34.02 -53.21 106.61
CA THR A 190 34.60 -51.98 106.04
C THR A 190 35.90 -52.20 105.27
N LYS A 191 36.45 -53.42 105.27
CA LYS A 191 37.78 -53.72 104.73
C LYS A 191 38.00 -53.40 103.24
N ASP A 192 36.95 -53.54 102.42
CA ASP A 192 37.00 -53.33 100.96
C ASP A 192 36.06 -52.19 100.50
N GLY A 193 35.58 -51.37 101.45
CA GLY A 193 34.64 -50.28 101.17
C GLY A 193 35.17 -48.94 101.67
N ASP A 194 34.71 -47.86 101.04
CA ASP A 194 35.05 -46.48 101.41
C ASP A 194 34.20 -45.96 102.59
N ALA A 195 33.60 -46.87 103.35
CA ALA A 195 32.62 -46.55 104.38
C ALA A 195 33.00 -47.16 105.73
N ASP A 196 32.77 -46.37 106.77
CA ASP A 196 33.05 -46.67 108.15
C ASP A 196 31.78 -46.97 108.95
N LEU A 197 31.91 -47.80 109.97
CA LEU A 197 30.83 -48.28 110.81
C LEU A 197 31.09 -48.00 112.28
N ALA A 198 30.06 -47.62 113.02
CA ALA A 198 30.13 -47.47 114.47
C ALA A 198 28.83 -47.85 115.15
N VAL A 199 28.89 -48.55 116.28
CA VAL A 199 27.74 -48.88 117.12
C VAL A 199 27.78 -48.00 118.36
N PHE A 200 26.68 -47.31 118.59
CA PHE A 200 26.42 -46.43 119.71
C PHE A 200 25.33 -47.02 120.60
N ILE A 201 25.47 -46.82 121.90
CA ILE A 201 24.40 -47.03 122.87
C ILE A 201 24.03 -45.67 123.42
N GLY A 202 22.79 -45.25 123.19
CA GLY A 202 22.47 -43.84 123.24
C GLY A 202 23.36 -43.07 122.27
N VAL A 203 24.14 -42.15 122.81
CA VAL A 203 25.12 -41.33 122.06
C VAL A 203 26.56 -41.81 122.19
N ASP A 204 26.86 -42.75 123.07
CA ASP A 204 28.23 -43.18 123.33
C ASP A 204 28.64 -44.32 122.38
N CYS A 205 29.74 -44.15 121.65
CA CYS A 205 30.29 -45.20 120.82
C CYS A 205 30.82 -46.35 121.69
N LYS A 206 30.48 -47.58 121.32
CA LYS A 206 30.91 -48.79 122.03
C LYS A 206 31.70 -49.75 121.15
N LEU A 207 31.58 -49.61 119.83
CA LEU A 207 32.27 -50.42 118.83
C LEU A 207 32.39 -49.58 117.56
N THR A 208 33.54 -49.56 116.89
CA THR A 208 33.71 -48.76 115.67
C THR A 208 34.85 -49.27 114.82
N SER A 209 34.70 -49.17 113.49
CA SER A 209 35.78 -49.30 112.50
C SER A 209 36.57 -48.01 112.36
N LEU A 210 36.00 -46.87 112.76
CA LEU A 210 36.65 -45.56 112.69
C LEU A 210 37.91 -45.54 113.55
N ARG A 211 38.98 -45.01 112.97
CA ARG A 211 40.28 -44.85 113.63
C ARG A 211 40.71 -43.40 113.57
N ASP A 212 41.29 -42.92 114.66
CA ASP A 212 41.89 -41.60 114.70
C ASP A 212 43.17 -41.55 113.86
N SER A 213 43.74 -40.35 113.72
CA SER A 213 45.02 -40.11 113.05
C SER A 213 46.22 -40.94 113.58
N ASN A 214 46.13 -41.51 114.79
CA ASN A 214 47.14 -42.41 115.37
C ASN A 214 46.77 -43.90 115.22
N ASN A 215 45.80 -44.21 114.35
CA ASN A 215 45.30 -45.55 114.04
C ASN A 215 44.60 -46.26 115.22
N LYS A 216 44.17 -45.51 116.24
CA LYS A 216 43.47 -46.03 117.41
C LYS A 216 41.96 -45.93 117.19
N ARG A 217 41.21 -46.96 117.59
CA ARG A 217 39.73 -46.97 117.45
C ARG A 217 39.10 -45.81 118.20
N MET A 218 38.17 -45.12 117.55
CA MET A 218 37.49 -43.93 118.07
C MET A 218 36.36 -44.26 119.05
N LEU A 219 36.66 -44.99 120.13
CA LEU A 219 35.64 -45.37 121.12
C LEU A 219 35.15 -44.20 121.98
N SER A 220 35.89 -43.09 122.01
CA SER A 220 35.45 -41.84 122.66
C SER A 220 34.48 -41.02 121.80
N LEU A 221 34.17 -41.49 120.59
CA LEU A 221 33.25 -40.81 119.68
C LEU A 221 31.86 -40.74 120.31
N LYS A 222 31.27 -39.55 120.29
CA LYS A 222 29.88 -39.33 120.68
C LYS A 222 29.09 -38.88 119.48
N ALA A 223 27.92 -39.46 119.27
CA ALA A 223 26.98 -38.96 118.30
C ALA A 223 26.30 -37.69 118.83
N ASP A 224 25.93 -36.76 117.95
CA ASP A 224 25.13 -35.58 118.32
C ASP A 224 23.80 -36.03 118.93
N ASP A 225 23.41 -35.41 120.05
CA ASP A 225 22.17 -35.74 120.77
C ASP A 225 20.93 -35.67 119.85
N LYS A 226 20.93 -34.80 118.85
CA LYS A 226 19.86 -34.67 117.85
C LYS A 226 19.71 -35.92 116.98
N ILE A 227 20.81 -36.60 116.69
CA ILE A 227 20.81 -37.85 115.91
C ILE A 227 20.18 -38.94 116.75
N TRP A 228 20.57 -39.06 118.02
CA TRP A 228 19.97 -40.02 118.94
C TRP A 228 18.47 -39.78 119.15
N GLU A 229 18.04 -38.51 119.31
CA GLU A 229 16.62 -38.16 119.45
C GLU A 229 15.77 -38.59 118.25
N ALA A 230 16.34 -38.57 117.04
CA ALA A 230 15.68 -39.02 115.83
C ALA A 230 15.65 -40.54 115.73
N VAL A 231 16.76 -41.22 116.06
CA VAL A 231 16.90 -42.67 115.92
C VAL A 231 16.18 -43.45 117.01
N GLN A 232 16.11 -42.93 118.25
CA GLN A 232 15.40 -43.58 119.36
C GLN A 232 13.90 -43.75 119.10
N LYS A 233 13.31 -42.93 118.22
CA LYS A 233 11.92 -43.05 117.74
C LYS A 233 11.72 -44.21 116.75
N GLY A 234 12.78 -44.94 116.41
CA GLY A 234 12.77 -46.11 115.55
C GLY A 234 12.99 -45.82 114.05
N ASN A 235 13.34 -44.59 113.68
CA ASN A 235 13.59 -44.19 112.29
C ASN A 235 15.08 -44.23 111.94
N THR A 236 15.40 -44.50 110.67
CA THR A 236 16.76 -44.31 110.13
C THR A 236 17.00 -42.83 109.91
N TYR A 237 18.13 -42.31 110.40
CA TYR A 237 18.53 -40.93 110.20
C TYR A 237 19.64 -40.85 109.16
N THR A 238 19.45 -40.02 108.13
CA THR A 238 20.43 -39.80 107.07
C THR A 238 20.86 -38.35 107.07
N THR A 239 22.16 -38.11 106.91
CA THR A 239 22.71 -36.76 106.82
C THR A 239 23.85 -36.74 105.81
N SER A 240 23.92 -35.67 105.04
CA SER A 240 25.01 -35.44 104.09
C SER A 240 26.21 -34.74 104.71
N HIS A 241 26.12 -34.40 106.01
CA HIS A 241 27.13 -33.67 106.75
C HIS A 241 27.22 -34.15 108.20
N VAL A 242 28.33 -34.79 108.55
CA VAL A 242 28.68 -35.21 109.91
C VAL A 242 30.17 -35.06 110.04
N ASP A 243 30.60 -34.21 110.97
CA ASP A 243 32.02 -34.09 111.27
C ASP A 243 32.47 -35.25 112.16
N ILE A 244 33.41 -36.04 111.67
CA ILE A 244 34.09 -37.09 112.41
C ILE A 244 35.59 -36.83 112.28
N ASP A 245 36.22 -36.40 113.38
CA ASP A 245 37.64 -36.06 113.47
C ASP A 245 38.12 -35.00 112.45
N GLY A 246 37.29 -34.00 112.15
CA GLY A 246 37.60 -32.93 111.19
C GLY A 246 37.34 -33.30 109.73
N THR A 247 36.83 -34.51 109.47
CA THR A 247 36.44 -34.97 108.13
C THR A 247 34.92 -34.98 108.02
N ASP A 248 34.41 -34.44 106.92
CA ASP A 248 32.97 -34.37 106.66
C ASP A 248 32.46 -35.67 106.01
N TYR A 249 31.58 -36.36 106.73
CA TYR A 249 30.97 -37.62 106.32
C TYR A 249 29.53 -37.43 105.87
N THR A 250 29.17 -38.15 104.80
CA THR A 250 27.77 -38.55 104.63
C THR A 250 27.52 -39.74 105.53
N GLY A 251 26.52 -39.65 106.40
CA GLY A 251 26.26 -40.59 107.48
C GLY A 251 24.83 -41.10 107.49
N VAL A 252 24.67 -42.38 107.78
CA VAL A 252 23.38 -43.04 108.01
C VAL A 252 23.41 -43.73 109.35
N TYR A 253 22.38 -43.51 110.18
CA TYR A 253 22.23 -44.09 111.50
C TYR A 253 20.95 -44.92 111.54
N ILE A 254 21.09 -46.22 111.83
CA ILE A 254 19.98 -47.15 111.93
C ILE A 254 19.74 -47.59 113.39
N PRO A 255 18.49 -47.77 113.84
CA PRO A 255 18.20 -48.16 115.22
C PRO A 255 18.50 -49.64 115.50
N LEU A 256 19.11 -49.88 116.66
CA LEU A 256 19.31 -51.20 117.28
C LEU A 256 18.25 -51.41 118.36
N LYS A 257 17.49 -52.50 118.26
CA LYS A 257 16.35 -52.81 119.13
C LYS A 257 16.62 -54.04 120.00
N ASN A 258 15.97 -54.10 121.15
CA ASN A 258 15.88 -55.29 122.00
C ASN A 258 14.58 -56.11 121.69
N PHE A 259 14.35 -57.23 122.38
CA PHE A 259 13.23 -58.16 122.19
C PHE A 259 11.88 -57.51 122.50
N SER A 260 11.84 -56.47 123.34
CA SER A 260 10.63 -55.67 123.58
C SER A 260 10.36 -54.63 122.49
N GLY A 261 11.22 -54.53 121.48
CA GLY A 261 11.11 -53.57 120.38
C GLY A 261 11.60 -52.16 120.72
N SER A 262 12.13 -51.94 121.93
CA SER A 262 12.69 -50.66 122.36
C SER A 262 14.06 -50.43 121.75
N VAL A 263 14.33 -49.20 121.28
CA VAL A 263 15.63 -48.83 120.71
C VAL A 263 16.63 -48.63 121.84
N VAL A 264 17.70 -49.40 121.84
CA VAL A 264 18.76 -49.39 122.87
C VAL A 264 20.04 -48.74 122.36
N GLY A 265 20.19 -48.62 121.04
CA GLY A 265 21.37 -48.04 120.42
C GLY A 265 21.15 -47.76 118.95
N MET A 266 22.20 -47.35 118.28
CA MET A 266 22.18 -47.09 116.85
C MET A 266 23.48 -47.54 116.20
N MET A 267 23.39 -47.92 114.94
CA MET A 267 24.56 -48.18 114.13
C MET A 267 24.70 -47.13 113.04
N PHE A 268 25.85 -46.50 113.03
CA PHE A 268 26.32 -45.57 112.03
C PHE A 268 27.01 -46.32 110.90
N SER A 269 26.78 -45.85 109.69
CA SER A 269 27.53 -46.13 108.47
C SER A 269 27.79 -44.80 107.77
N GLY A 270 29.04 -44.44 107.51
CA GLY A 270 29.36 -43.19 106.81
C GLY A 270 30.56 -43.27 105.88
N GLN A 271 30.58 -42.40 104.87
CA GLN A 271 31.68 -42.26 103.91
C GLN A 271 32.14 -40.79 103.80
N PRO A 272 33.44 -40.50 103.62
CA PRO A 272 33.92 -39.14 103.38
C PRO A 272 33.30 -38.48 102.13
N ARG A 273 32.87 -37.22 102.26
CA ARG A 273 32.22 -36.47 101.17
C ARG A 273 33.20 -36.11 100.02
N THR A 274 34.50 -36.08 100.30
CA THR A 274 35.56 -35.82 99.32
C THR A 274 35.57 -36.84 98.18
N ASP A 275 35.23 -38.08 98.48
CA ASP A 275 35.28 -39.17 97.50
C ASP A 275 34.10 -39.08 96.53
N ILE A 276 32.92 -38.72 97.06
CA ILE A 276 31.71 -38.45 96.28
C ILE A 276 31.90 -37.23 95.35
N THR A 277 32.46 -36.15 95.88
CA THR A 277 32.61 -34.88 95.13
C THR A 277 33.69 -34.93 94.06
N THR A 278 34.79 -35.66 94.29
CA THR A 278 35.85 -35.84 93.29
C THR A 278 35.35 -36.59 92.06
N PHE A 279 34.52 -37.63 92.26
CA PHE A 279 33.91 -38.37 91.15
C PHE A 279 32.94 -37.50 90.33
N ILE A 280 32.11 -36.67 90.99
CA ILE A 280 31.19 -35.73 90.31
C ILE A 280 31.98 -34.78 89.38
N MET A 281 33.09 -34.22 89.87
CA MET A 281 33.90 -33.25 89.09
C MET A 281 34.55 -33.88 87.85
N GLN A 282 35.01 -35.13 87.92
CA GLN A 282 35.56 -35.84 86.75
C GLN A 282 34.50 -36.02 85.64
N LYS A 283 33.24 -36.32 86.00
CA LYS A 283 32.15 -36.46 85.03
C LYS A 283 31.73 -35.12 84.42
N ILE A 284 31.76 -34.03 85.18
CA ILE A 284 31.45 -32.68 84.67
C ILE A 284 32.46 -32.24 83.61
N ILE A 285 33.78 -32.41 83.86
CA ILE A 285 34.83 -32.01 82.91
C ILE A 285 34.71 -32.79 81.59
N ALA A 286 34.47 -34.11 81.66
CA ALA A 286 34.24 -34.92 80.47
C ALA A 286 33.05 -34.41 79.63
N LEU A 287 31.96 -34.02 80.27
CA LEU A 287 30.74 -33.54 79.60
C LEU A 287 30.93 -32.17 78.91
N ILE A 288 31.72 -31.27 79.52
CA ILE A 288 32.09 -29.98 78.91
C ILE A 288 32.96 -30.20 77.67
N SER A 289 33.92 -31.13 77.72
CA SER A 289 34.82 -31.40 76.58
C SER A 289 34.07 -31.87 75.33
N VAL A 290 33.09 -32.78 75.49
CA VAL A 290 32.22 -33.26 74.39
C VAL A 290 31.39 -32.11 73.81
N SER A 291 30.86 -31.24 74.66
CA SER A 291 30.03 -30.10 74.24
C SER A 291 30.80 -29.10 73.36
N ILE A 292 32.08 -28.87 73.64
CA ILE A 292 32.95 -28.00 72.83
C ILE A 292 33.19 -28.60 71.44
N VAL A 293 33.44 -29.90 71.35
CA VAL A 293 33.65 -30.58 70.06
C VAL A 293 32.41 -30.49 69.17
N VAL A 294 31.22 -30.72 69.74
CA VAL A 294 29.95 -30.59 69.01
C VAL A 294 29.75 -29.17 68.49
N LEU A 295 30.07 -28.15 69.29
CA LEU A 295 29.96 -26.76 68.88
C LEU A 295 30.87 -26.43 67.69
N ILE A 296 32.11 -26.91 67.68
CA ILE A 296 33.05 -26.70 66.57
C ILE A 296 32.52 -27.35 65.28
N VAL A 297 31.99 -28.56 65.35
CA VAL A 297 31.43 -29.26 64.18
C VAL A 297 30.25 -28.47 63.59
N VAL A 298 29.36 -27.94 64.43
CA VAL A 298 28.22 -27.13 63.97
C VAL A 298 28.69 -25.87 63.26
N ILE A 299 29.69 -25.16 63.81
CA ILE A 299 30.26 -23.96 63.20
C ILE A 299 30.82 -24.27 61.80
N VAL A 300 31.57 -25.36 61.65
CA VAL A 300 32.18 -25.76 60.37
C VAL A 300 31.11 -26.10 59.33
N VAL A 301 30.13 -26.92 59.70
CA VAL A 301 29.04 -27.32 58.80
C VAL A 301 28.20 -26.11 58.38
N ALA A 302 27.83 -25.25 59.33
CA ALA A 302 27.08 -24.02 59.07
C ALA A 302 27.84 -23.09 58.11
N SER A 303 29.16 -22.96 58.27
CA SER A 303 30.01 -22.14 57.41
C SER A 303 30.07 -22.68 55.97
N ILE A 304 30.22 -24.01 55.80
CA ILE A 304 30.25 -24.65 54.47
C ILE A 304 28.92 -24.44 53.73
N ILE A 305 27.79 -24.72 54.38
CA ILE A 305 26.45 -24.58 53.78
C ILE A 305 26.18 -23.11 53.43
N SER A 306 26.44 -22.19 54.36
CA SER A 306 26.22 -20.75 54.15
C SER A 306 27.06 -20.21 53.01
N THR A 307 28.30 -20.68 52.87
CA THR A 307 29.20 -20.27 51.78
C THR A 307 28.71 -20.76 50.43
N LYS A 308 28.29 -22.05 50.33
CA LYS A 308 27.75 -22.62 49.09
C LYS A 308 26.43 -21.95 48.66
N LEU A 309 25.54 -21.65 49.60
CA LEU A 309 24.27 -21.00 49.30
C LEU A 309 24.48 -19.57 48.80
N ALA A 310 25.28 -18.78 49.52
CA ALA A 310 25.53 -17.39 49.16
C ALA A 310 26.29 -17.25 47.83
N ASN A 311 27.28 -18.11 47.55
CA ASN A 311 27.99 -18.07 46.27
C ASN A 311 27.06 -18.36 45.08
N ALA A 312 26.10 -19.27 45.25
CA ALA A 312 25.13 -19.57 44.20
C ALA A 312 24.11 -18.44 44.00
N LEU A 313 23.63 -17.82 45.08
CA LEU A 313 22.78 -16.62 45.00
C LEU A 313 23.50 -15.47 44.29
N VAL A 314 24.78 -15.24 44.60
CA VAL A 314 25.58 -14.22 43.91
C VAL A 314 25.73 -14.55 42.42
N SER A 315 25.93 -15.81 42.07
CA SER A 315 26.05 -16.22 40.65
C SER A 315 24.75 -15.98 39.88
N VAL A 316 23.59 -16.33 40.44
CA VAL A 316 22.28 -16.06 39.82
C VAL A 316 22.03 -14.55 39.75
N ASN A 317 22.37 -13.79 40.79
CA ASN A 317 22.28 -12.33 40.78
C ASN A 317 23.15 -11.70 39.67
N ASN A 318 24.35 -12.24 39.43
CA ASN A 318 25.20 -11.77 38.34
C ASN A 318 24.59 -12.02 36.96
N LEU A 319 23.82 -13.10 36.77
CA LEU A 319 23.05 -13.31 35.54
C LEU A 319 21.99 -12.22 35.36
N PHE A 320 21.25 -11.87 36.42
CA PHE A 320 20.30 -10.76 36.35
C PHE A 320 20.97 -9.41 36.06
N ILE A 321 22.15 -9.16 36.62
CA ILE A 321 22.94 -7.96 36.30
C ILE A 321 23.34 -7.97 34.82
N ALA A 322 23.74 -9.11 34.27
CA ALA A 322 24.05 -9.21 32.85
C ALA A 322 22.81 -8.94 31.96
N LEU A 323 21.67 -9.57 32.26
CA LEU A 323 20.40 -9.31 31.54
C LEU A 323 19.99 -7.84 31.63
N ALA A 324 20.10 -7.22 32.80
CA ALA A 324 19.75 -5.81 33.00
C ALA A 324 20.64 -4.86 32.17
N ASN A 325 21.87 -5.29 31.83
CA ASN A 325 22.77 -4.58 30.94
C ASN A 325 22.63 -5.02 29.47
N GLY A 326 21.58 -5.79 29.13
CA GLY A 326 21.33 -6.26 27.77
C GLY A 326 22.23 -7.41 27.31
N ASP A 327 23.06 -7.99 28.18
CA ASP A 327 23.94 -9.09 27.78
C ASP A 327 23.19 -10.44 27.80
N LEU A 328 22.77 -10.89 26.63
CA LEU A 328 22.11 -12.19 26.44
C LEU A 328 23.12 -13.28 26.04
N THR A 329 24.42 -12.98 25.94
CA THR A 329 25.44 -13.96 25.53
C THR A 329 25.96 -14.82 26.69
N VAL A 330 25.56 -14.48 27.92
CA VAL A 330 26.09 -15.08 29.14
C VAL A 330 25.64 -16.52 29.30
N ASP A 331 26.60 -17.44 29.44
CA ASP A 331 26.31 -18.84 29.71
C ASP A 331 26.00 -19.07 31.19
N VAL A 332 24.81 -19.62 31.45
CA VAL A 332 24.42 -20.05 32.80
C VAL A 332 25.27 -21.27 33.18
N ASN A 333 26.01 -21.15 34.29
CA ASN A 333 26.91 -22.21 34.74
C ASN A 333 26.15 -23.54 34.96
N LYS A 334 26.59 -24.60 34.28
CA LYS A 334 25.98 -25.94 34.33
C LYS A 334 25.82 -26.50 35.75
N SER A 335 26.72 -26.17 36.66
CA SER A 335 26.65 -26.62 38.05
C SER A 335 25.48 -26.01 38.84
N ILE A 336 25.03 -24.80 38.45
CA ILE A 336 23.88 -24.13 39.06
C ILE A 336 22.58 -24.67 38.45
N LEU A 337 22.55 -24.87 37.13
CA LEU A 337 21.41 -25.50 36.43
C LEU A 337 21.11 -26.92 36.92
N ALA A 338 22.14 -27.66 37.33
CA ALA A 338 22.01 -29.02 37.85
C ALA A 338 21.52 -29.09 39.30
N ARG A 339 21.37 -27.95 40.00
CA ARG A 339 20.80 -27.94 41.35
C ARG A 339 19.33 -28.32 41.30
N LYS A 340 18.88 -29.08 42.30
CA LYS A 340 17.49 -29.54 42.45
C LYS A 340 16.68 -28.72 43.45
N ASP A 341 17.21 -27.57 43.87
CA ASP A 341 16.58 -26.66 44.81
C ASP A 341 16.06 -25.39 44.11
N GLU A 342 15.53 -24.46 44.89
CA GLU A 342 14.93 -23.21 44.41
C GLU A 342 15.94 -22.35 43.63
N ILE A 343 17.23 -22.44 43.95
CA ILE A 343 18.28 -21.73 43.22
C ILE A 343 18.47 -22.33 41.83
N GLY A 344 18.41 -23.66 41.70
CA GLY A 344 18.42 -24.34 40.41
C GLY A 344 17.22 -23.95 39.53
N GLN A 345 16.02 -23.92 40.11
CA GLN A 345 14.82 -23.44 39.40
C GLN A 345 14.98 -21.99 38.93
N MET A 346 15.52 -21.10 39.79
CA MET A 346 15.77 -19.71 39.43
C MET A 346 16.75 -19.60 38.25
N ALA A 347 17.82 -20.39 38.24
CA ALA A 347 18.78 -20.43 37.13
C ALA A 347 18.15 -20.95 35.82
N GLN A 348 17.29 -21.98 35.88
CA GLN A 348 16.57 -22.50 34.71
C GLN A 348 15.57 -21.48 34.14
N SER A 349 14.84 -20.76 35.00
CA SER A 349 13.95 -19.68 34.59
C SER A 349 14.72 -18.52 33.94
N VAL A 350 15.90 -18.16 34.47
CA VAL A 350 16.78 -17.16 33.85
C VAL A 350 17.29 -17.64 32.48
N GLN A 351 17.70 -18.89 32.34
CA GLN A 351 18.10 -19.45 31.03
C GLN A 351 16.96 -19.36 30.02
N THR A 352 15.75 -19.79 30.41
CA THR A 352 14.57 -19.72 29.54
C THR A 352 14.26 -18.29 29.11
N LEU A 353 14.43 -17.32 30.02
CA LEU A 353 14.28 -15.90 29.73
C LEU A 353 15.34 -15.40 28.74
N ILE A 354 16.60 -15.80 28.89
CA ILE A 354 17.68 -15.48 27.93
C ILE A 354 17.29 -16.01 26.54
N ASP A 355 16.92 -17.30 26.45
CA ASP A 355 16.60 -17.94 25.18
C ASP A 355 15.43 -17.23 24.47
N LYS A 356 14.38 -16.87 25.23
CA LYS A 356 13.21 -16.14 24.70
C LYS A 356 13.55 -14.72 24.27
N LEU A 357 14.39 -14.00 25.03
CA LEU A 357 14.83 -12.66 24.64
C LEU A 357 15.73 -12.70 23.40
N GLN A 358 16.61 -13.70 23.28
CA GLN A 358 17.42 -13.89 22.07
C GLN A 358 16.54 -14.13 20.84
N GLU A 359 15.51 -14.98 20.95
CA GLU A 359 14.54 -15.25 19.88
C GLU A 359 13.80 -13.97 19.46
N ILE A 360 13.31 -13.17 20.42
CA ILE A 360 12.63 -11.90 20.15
C ILE A 360 13.57 -10.91 19.46
N VAL A 361 14.79 -10.75 19.99
CA VAL A 361 15.80 -9.84 19.44
C VAL A 361 16.19 -10.23 18.01
N ALA A 362 16.40 -11.52 17.74
CA ALA A 362 16.71 -12.02 16.40
C ALA A 362 15.55 -11.76 15.42
N ASN A 363 14.30 -12.00 15.85
CA ASN A 363 13.12 -11.71 15.03
C ASN A 363 12.96 -10.20 14.75
N LEU A 364 13.25 -9.34 15.73
CA LEU A 364 13.24 -7.88 15.53
C LEU A 364 14.33 -7.42 14.56
N GLN A 365 15.54 -7.99 14.64
CA GLN A 365 16.62 -7.71 13.68
C GLN A 365 16.24 -8.11 12.25
N ASN A 366 15.65 -9.31 12.08
CA ASN A 366 15.17 -9.77 10.78
C ASN A 366 14.06 -8.85 10.25
N THR A 367 13.08 -8.51 11.08
CA THR A 367 11.97 -7.62 10.71
C THR A 367 12.48 -6.22 10.34
N ALA A 368 13.44 -5.67 11.08
CA ALA A 368 14.08 -4.41 10.75
C ALA A 368 14.76 -4.49 9.37
N SER A 369 15.52 -5.55 9.11
CA SER A 369 16.17 -5.75 7.80
C SER A 369 15.17 -5.87 6.66
N GLU A 370 14.06 -6.60 6.84
CA GLU A 370 12.99 -6.71 5.83
C GLU A 370 12.31 -5.36 5.59
N LEU A 371 12.08 -4.58 6.65
CA LEU A 371 11.51 -3.24 6.56
C LEU A 371 12.42 -2.28 5.80
N HIS A 372 13.74 -2.37 6.04
CA HIS A 372 14.74 -1.59 5.31
C HIS A 372 14.71 -1.91 3.82
N ARG A 373 14.78 -3.21 3.48
CA ARG A 373 14.74 -3.66 2.08
C ARG A 373 13.43 -3.26 1.39
N SER A 374 12.31 -3.36 2.09
CA SER A 374 11.01 -2.91 1.57
C SER A 374 10.99 -1.41 1.28
N GLY A 375 11.65 -0.60 2.11
CA GLY A 375 11.86 0.83 1.88
C GLY A 375 12.74 1.11 0.66
N GLU A 376 13.84 0.37 0.47
CA GLU A 376 14.67 0.47 -0.73
C GLU A 376 13.90 0.10 -2.01
N ASP A 377 13.18 -1.04 -1.99
CA ASP A 377 12.35 -1.51 -3.10
C ASP A 377 11.26 -0.49 -3.47
N MET A 378 10.62 0.11 -2.45
CA MET A 378 9.61 1.15 -2.65
C MET A 378 10.21 2.44 -3.21
N THR A 379 11.41 2.83 -2.77
CA THR A 379 12.15 3.98 -3.33
C THR A 379 12.50 3.76 -4.80
N SER A 380 12.99 2.55 -5.14
CA SER A 380 13.27 2.18 -6.53
C SER A 380 12.01 2.23 -7.39
N SER A 381 10.89 1.68 -6.88
CA SER A 381 9.59 1.69 -7.56
C SER A 381 9.04 3.11 -7.75
N ALA A 382 9.22 3.99 -6.76
CA ALA A 382 8.84 5.39 -6.85
C ALA A 382 9.67 6.11 -7.93
N ASN A 383 10.99 5.92 -7.96
CA ASN A 383 11.86 6.51 -8.99
C ASN A 383 11.50 6.03 -10.40
N GLN A 384 11.23 4.74 -10.57
CA GLN A 384 10.79 4.19 -11.85
C GLN A 384 9.43 4.76 -12.29
N SER A 385 8.49 4.87 -11.34
CA SER A 385 7.18 5.49 -11.61
C SER A 385 7.31 6.97 -11.97
N SER A 386 8.23 7.70 -11.33
CA SER A 386 8.53 9.11 -11.64
C SER A 386 9.02 9.25 -13.07
N LYS A 387 9.95 8.39 -13.50
CA LYS A 387 10.47 8.41 -14.87
C LYS A 387 9.38 8.08 -15.91
N ALA A 388 8.57 7.05 -15.66
CA ALA A 388 7.44 6.73 -16.53
C ALA A 388 6.43 7.90 -16.61
N THR A 389 6.23 8.61 -15.51
CA THR A 389 5.36 9.79 -15.44
C THR A 389 5.91 10.95 -16.27
N GLU A 390 7.21 11.19 -16.23
CA GLU A 390 7.87 12.19 -17.10
C GLU A 390 7.72 11.84 -18.58
N GLU A 391 7.94 10.57 -18.95
CA GLU A 391 7.78 10.08 -20.32
C GLU A 391 6.33 10.25 -20.82
N ILE A 392 5.34 9.88 -20.00
CA ILE A 392 3.92 10.08 -20.32
C ILE A 392 3.60 11.57 -20.43
N SER A 393 4.12 12.41 -19.54
CA SER A 393 3.88 13.86 -19.59
C SER A 393 4.42 14.47 -20.88
N SER A 394 5.62 14.05 -21.31
CA SER A 394 6.18 14.47 -22.60
C SER A 394 5.30 14.02 -23.77
N ALA A 395 4.83 12.77 -23.78
CA ALA A 395 3.95 12.27 -24.83
C ALA A 395 2.61 13.03 -24.88
N VAL A 396 2.06 13.38 -23.72
CA VAL A 396 0.82 14.19 -23.62
C VAL A 396 1.05 15.63 -24.10
N GLU A 397 2.22 16.21 -23.84
CA GLU A 397 2.60 17.52 -24.38
C GLU A 397 2.67 17.49 -25.92
N ASP A 398 3.23 16.42 -26.49
CA ASP A 398 3.28 16.23 -27.94
C ASP A 398 1.88 16.05 -28.54
N ILE A 399 0.98 15.33 -27.87
CA ILE A 399 -0.44 15.22 -28.27
C ILE A 399 -1.11 16.60 -28.25
N SER A 400 -0.88 17.39 -27.20
CA SER A 400 -1.42 18.74 -27.07
C SER A 400 -0.96 19.65 -28.21
N LYS A 401 0.35 19.64 -28.52
CA LYS A 401 0.92 20.37 -29.66
C LYS A 401 0.33 19.88 -30.98
N GLY A 402 0.22 18.57 -31.16
CA GLY A 402 -0.39 17.96 -32.34
C GLY A 402 -1.85 18.38 -32.54
N ALA A 403 -2.64 18.44 -31.46
CA ALA A 403 -4.03 18.91 -31.51
C ALA A 403 -4.13 20.40 -31.88
N VAL A 404 -3.20 21.25 -31.45
CA VAL A 404 -3.16 22.66 -31.86
C VAL A 404 -2.83 22.78 -33.34
N SER A 405 -1.79 22.08 -33.82
CA SER A 405 -1.44 22.08 -35.25
C SER A 405 -2.57 21.53 -36.12
N GLN A 406 -3.25 20.47 -35.66
CA GLN A 406 -4.40 19.90 -36.33
C GLN A 406 -5.54 20.93 -36.47
N ALA A 407 -5.84 21.70 -35.41
CA ALA A 407 -6.84 22.76 -35.48
C ALA A 407 -6.50 23.85 -36.51
N GLU A 408 -5.22 24.24 -36.60
CA GLU A 408 -4.76 25.20 -37.61
C GLU A 408 -4.92 24.66 -39.04
N GLU A 409 -4.53 23.40 -39.27
CA GLU A 409 -4.72 22.76 -40.59
C GLU A 409 -6.19 22.62 -40.98
N ILE A 410 -7.06 22.29 -40.02
CA ILE A 410 -8.52 22.23 -40.21
C ILE A 410 -9.07 23.60 -40.59
N GLN A 411 -8.62 24.67 -39.94
CA GLN A 411 -9.07 26.02 -40.26
C GLN A 411 -8.65 26.43 -41.68
N ASN A 412 -7.44 26.06 -42.10
CA ASN A 412 -6.97 26.25 -43.47
C ASN A 412 -7.78 25.42 -44.48
N ALA A 413 -8.04 24.14 -44.17
CA ALA A 413 -8.86 23.28 -45.01
C ALA A 413 -10.29 23.83 -45.19
N SER A 414 -10.91 24.31 -44.10
CA SER A 414 -12.22 24.95 -44.13
C SER A 414 -12.26 26.17 -45.05
N ALA A 415 -11.23 27.02 -44.99
CA ALA A 415 -11.10 28.18 -45.89
C ALA A 415 -10.97 27.76 -47.37
N GLN A 416 -10.20 26.70 -47.66
CA GLN A 416 -10.07 26.17 -49.03
C GLN A 416 -11.38 25.55 -49.54
N ILE A 417 -12.13 24.85 -48.68
CA ILE A 417 -13.45 24.29 -49.01
C ILE A 417 -14.48 25.39 -49.30
N ALA A 418 -14.43 26.49 -48.54
CA ALA A 418 -15.27 27.66 -48.79
C ALA A 418 -14.97 28.29 -50.16
N ASN A 419 -13.68 28.50 -50.47
CA ASN A 419 -13.23 28.98 -51.78
C ASN A 419 -13.64 28.03 -52.93
N MET A 420 -13.54 26.71 -52.71
CA MET A 420 -14.02 25.72 -53.68
C MET A 420 -15.52 25.84 -53.95
N GLY A 421 -16.32 26.18 -52.93
CA GLY A 421 -17.75 26.45 -53.09
C GLY A 421 -18.03 27.68 -53.96
N GLU A 422 -17.25 28.75 -53.79
CA GLU A 422 -17.35 29.96 -54.62
C GLU A 422 -17.00 29.66 -56.08
N LEU A 423 -15.89 28.96 -56.33
CA LEU A 423 -15.47 28.57 -57.68
C LEU A 423 -16.49 27.66 -58.37
N ILE A 424 -17.09 26.70 -57.65
CA ILE A 424 -18.15 25.85 -58.22
C ILE A 424 -19.40 26.69 -58.57
N SER A 425 -19.78 27.64 -57.71
CA SER A 425 -20.88 28.55 -57.99
C SER A 425 -20.62 29.39 -59.24
N GLU A 426 -19.38 29.87 -59.43
CA GLU A 426 -18.99 30.58 -60.64
C GLU A 426 -19.09 29.67 -61.88
N ILE A 427 -18.60 28.42 -61.80
CA ILE A 427 -18.72 27.45 -62.91
C ILE A 427 -20.18 27.25 -63.30
N VAL A 428 -21.07 27.04 -62.34
CA VAL A 428 -22.52 26.87 -62.60
C VAL A 428 -23.10 28.09 -63.31
N GLU A 429 -22.72 29.31 -62.89
CA GLU A 429 -23.15 30.54 -63.57
C GLU A 429 -22.63 30.63 -65.01
N LYS A 430 -21.34 30.32 -65.23
CA LYS A 430 -20.74 30.33 -66.58
C LYS A 430 -21.40 29.29 -67.49
N VAL A 431 -21.68 28.09 -66.98
CA VAL A 431 -22.40 27.02 -67.69
C VAL A 431 -23.80 27.49 -68.07
N ALA A 432 -24.54 28.12 -67.16
CA ALA A 432 -25.87 28.65 -67.47
C ALA A 432 -25.83 29.71 -68.60
N ASN A 433 -24.80 30.56 -68.61
CA ASN A 433 -24.60 31.54 -69.67
C ASN A 433 -24.21 30.87 -71.00
N LEU A 434 -23.38 29.81 -70.97
CA LEU A 434 -23.01 29.04 -72.16
C LEU A 434 -24.21 28.29 -72.75
N THR A 435 -25.08 27.72 -71.93
CA THR A 435 -26.35 27.11 -72.37
C THR A 435 -27.23 28.13 -73.08
N LYS A 436 -27.38 29.35 -72.54
CA LYS A 436 -28.13 30.42 -73.21
C LYS A 436 -27.51 30.81 -74.55
N ALA A 437 -26.18 30.92 -74.62
CA ALA A 437 -25.47 31.27 -75.84
C ALA A 437 -25.62 30.19 -76.92
N THR A 438 -25.45 28.92 -76.56
CA THR A 438 -25.61 27.78 -77.48
C THR A 438 -27.05 27.64 -77.98
N ASP A 439 -28.07 27.82 -77.12
CA ASP A 439 -29.48 27.86 -77.53
C ASP A 439 -29.76 29.02 -78.51
N ALA A 440 -29.18 30.20 -78.27
CA ALA A 440 -29.31 31.35 -79.17
C ALA A 440 -28.63 31.10 -80.53
N MET A 441 -27.43 30.51 -80.53
CA MET A 441 -26.72 30.12 -81.74
C MET A 441 -27.49 29.06 -82.53
N GLY A 442 -28.09 28.07 -81.87
CA GLY A 442 -28.92 27.05 -82.52
C GLY A 442 -30.09 27.67 -83.28
N ARG A 443 -30.85 28.57 -82.64
CA ARG A 443 -31.96 29.30 -83.29
C ARG A 443 -31.51 30.15 -84.48
N ALA A 444 -30.35 30.80 -84.37
CA ALA A 444 -29.77 31.58 -85.46
C ALA A 444 -29.34 30.67 -86.64
N GLY A 445 -28.79 29.49 -86.33
CA GLY A 445 -28.48 28.45 -87.31
C GLY A 445 -29.73 27.96 -88.04
N ASP A 446 -30.79 27.62 -87.33
CA ASP A 446 -32.07 27.19 -87.90
C ASP A 446 -32.67 28.26 -88.83
N THR A 447 -32.65 29.52 -88.39
CA THR A 447 -33.12 30.66 -89.20
C THR A 447 -32.30 30.80 -90.47
N SER A 448 -30.97 30.71 -90.37
CA SER A 448 -30.06 30.80 -91.52
C SER A 448 -30.30 29.66 -92.52
N MET A 449 -30.54 28.44 -92.03
CA MET A 449 -30.88 27.29 -92.86
C MET A 449 -32.20 27.48 -93.62
N SER A 450 -33.22 28.03 -92.95
CA SER A 450 -34.50 28.38 -93.58
C SER A 450 -34.32 29.41 -94.70
N THR A 451 -33.57 30.49 -94.44
CA THR A 451 -33.28 31.52 -95.44
C THR A 451 -32.49 30.97 -96.62
N MET A 452 -31.55 30.05 -96.40
CA MET A 452 -30.83 29.38 -97.50
C MET A 452 -31.76 28.53 -98.36
N SER A 453 -32.75 27.87 -97.75
CA SER A 453 -33.77 27.12 -98.50
C SER A 453 -34.62 28.06 -99.38
N GLU A 454 -35.11 29.16 -98.81
CA GLU A 454 -35.89 30.17 -99.56
C GLU A 454 -35.07 30.78 -100.71
N LEU A 455 -33.78 31.00 -100.49
CA LEU A 455 -32.88 31.54 -101.52
C LEU A 455 -32.61 30.51 -102.63
N SER A 456 -32.54 29.21 -102.30
CA SER A 456 -32.47 28.14 -103.29
C SER A 456 -33.72 28.13 -104.18
N ASP A 457 -34.91 28.17 -103.58
CA ASP A 457 -36.19 28.20 -104.31
C ASP A 457 -36.28 29.45 -105.22
N SER A 458 -35.83 30.60 -104.73
CA SER A 458 -35.76 31.85 -105.52
C SER A 458 -34.82 31.75 -106.72
N ASN A 459 -33.69 31.07 -106.57
CA ASN A 459 -32.75 30.83 -107.67
C ASN A 459 -33.34 29.89 -108.74
N ASP A 460 -34.11 28.88 -108.34
CA ASP A 460 -34.83 28.01 -109.27
C ASP A 460 -35.86 28.80 -110.09
N HIS A 461 -36.65 29.66 -109.44
CA HIS A 461 -37.59 30.56 -110.13
C HIS A 461 -36.89 31.56 -111.06
N THR A 462 -35.71 32.07 -110.66
CA THR A 462 -34.92 32.96 -111.50
C THR A 462 -34.41 32.24 -112.75
N THR A 463 -33.95 30.99 -112.59
CA THR A 463 -33.51 30.13 -113.71
C THR A 463 -34.65 29.85 -114.68
N GLU A 464 -35.83 29.51 -114.16
CA GLU A 464 -37.05 29.32 -114.96
C GLU A 464 -37.41 30.59 -115.74
N SER A 465 -37.38 31.74 -115.09
CA SER A 465 -37.67 33.05 -115.70
C SER A 465 -36.71 33.36 -116.85
N ILE A 466 -35.41 33.11 -116.69
CA ILE A 466 -34.41 33.31 -117.76
C ILE A 466 -34.69 32.39 -118.95
N ASN A 467 -35.00 31.11 -118.71
CA ASN A 467 -35.34 30.19 -119.80
C ASN A 467 -36.61 30.65 -120.55
N ASN A 468 -37.61 31.18 -119.82
CA ASN A 468 -38.82 31.73 -120.43
C ASN A 468 -38.53 32.96 -121.29
N ILE A 469 -37.68 33.88 -120.82
CA ILE A 469 -37.30 35.07 -121.62
C ILE A 469 -36.50 34.65 -122.85
N ALA A 470 -35.55 33.71 -122.73
CA ALA A 470 -34.78 33.19 -123.86
C ALA A 470 -35.70 32.60 -124.95
N ASN A 471 -36.73 31.85 -124.55
CA ASN A 471 -37.74 31.33 -125.47
C ASN A 471 -38.56 32.45 -126.13
N GLN A 472 -38.96 33.46 -125.36
CA GLN A 472 -39.72 34.60 -125.88
C GLN A 472 -38.91 35.43 -126.89
N ILE A 473 -37.61 35.60 -126.67
CA ILE A 473 -36.71 36.23 -127.64
C ILE A 473 -36.61 35.42 -128.92
N ASN A 474 -36.53 34.09 -128.83
CA ASN A 474 -36.48 33.25 -130.03
C ASN A 474 -37.75 33.41 -130.90
N ILE A 475 -38.93 33.43 -130.28
CA ILE A 475 -40.22 33.70 -130.96
C ILE A 475 -40.23 35.11 -131.58
N THR A 476 -39.64 36.09 -130.90
CA THR A 476 -39.54 37.47 -131.38
C THR A 476 -38.62 37.54 -132.59
N ASN A 477 -37.49 36.84 -132.56
CA ASN A 477 -36.53 36.78 -133.66
C ASN A 477 -37.13 36.10 -134.91
N GLU A 478 -37.94 35.05 -134.73
CA GLU A 478 -38.72 34.44 -135.81
C GLU A 478 -39.71 35.45 -136.43
N SER A 479 -40.39 36.24 -135.58
CA SER A 479 -41.33 37.27 -136.03
C SER A 479 -40.63 38.40 -136.80
N VAL A 480 -39.46 38.84 -136.30
CA VAL A 480 -38.57 39.82 -136.95
C VAL A 480 -38.10 39.30 -138.32
N GLY A 481 -37.71 38.03 -138.42
CA GLY A 481 -37.35 37.39 -139.69
C GLY A 481 -38.48 37.43 -140.72
N ARG A 482 -39.72 37.11 -140.29
CA ARG A 482 -40.91 37.20 -141.16
C ARG A 482 -41.23 38.64 -141.61
N ILE A 483 -40.97 39.64 -140.76
CA ILE A 483 -41.10 41.06 -141.15
C ILE A 483 -40.01 41.42 -142.18
N GLY A 484 -38.78 40.93 -142.00
CA GLY A 484 -37.70 41.09 -142.97
C GLY A 484 -38.05 40.52 -144.35
N GLU A 485 -38.64 39.32 -144.40
CA GLU A 485 -39.14 38.72 -145.66
C GLU A 485 -40.23 39.58 -146.32
N ALA A 486 -41.17 40.11 -145.51
CA ALA A 486 -42.22 40.98 -146.01
C ALA A 486 -41.66 42.32 -146.54
N ALA A 487 -40.68 42.92 -145.84
CA ALA A 487 -40.00 44.14 -146.29
C ALA A 487 -39.26 43.91 -147.62
N ALA A 488 -38.54 42.79 -147.74
CA ALA A 488 -37.88 42.42 -149.00
C ALA A 488 -38.88 42.21 -150.15
N LEU A 489 -40.05 41.65 -149.87
CA LEU A 489 -41.13 41.55 -150.86
C LEU A 489 -41.66 42.94 -151.27
N ILE A 490 -41.81 43.88 -150.32
CA ILE A 490 -42.22 45.26 -150.60
C ILE A 490 -41.18 45.98 -151.47
N THR A 491 -39.88 45.88 -151.16
CA THR A 491 -38.78 46.38 -152.01
C THR A 491 -38.89 45.82 -153.43
N ASN A 492 -39.06 44.50 -153.59
CA ASN A 492 -39.22 43.89 -154.91
C ASN A 492 -40.46 44.40 -155.67
N ILE A 493 -41.59 44.59 -154.98
CA ILE A 493 -42.82 45.16 -155.57
C ILE A 493 -42.60 46.62 -155.94
N ALA A 494 -41.93 47.40 -155.09
CA ALA A 494 -41.60 48.80 -155.33
C ALA A 494 -40.68 48.95 -156.55
N ASP A 495 -39.63 48.14 -156.67
CA ASP A 495 -38.75 48.08 -157.84
C ASP A 495 -39.52 47.75 -159.13
N GLN A 496 -40.35 46.70 -159.10
CA GLN A 496 -41.19 46.33 -160.24
C GLN A 496 -42.18 47.45 -160.62
N THR A 497 -42.79 48.09 -159.61
CA THR A 497 -43.75 49.18 -159.80
C THR A 497 -43.05 50.43 -160.36
N SER A 498 -41.84 50.74 -159.90
CA SER A 498 -41.00 51.83 -160.41
C SER A 498 -40.61 51.58 -161.88
N LEU A 499 -40.27 50.34 -162.23
CA LEU A 499 -39.92 49.93 -163.59
C LEU A 499 -41.14 49.96 -164.53
N LEU A 500 -42.32 49.52 -164.05
CA LEU A 500 -43.60 49.64 -164.75
C LEU A 500 -44.01 51.10 -164.96
N ALA A 501 -43.86 51.93 -163.94
CA ALA A 501 -44.14 53.36 -163.97
C ALA A 501 -43.18 54.11 -164.91
N LEU A 502 -41.90 53.73 -164.92
CA LEU A 502 -40.90 54.26 -165.86
C LEU A 502 -41.27 53.91 -167.31
N ASN A 503 -41.64 52.65 -167.58
CA ASN A 503 -42.10 52.22 -168.90
C ASN A 503 -43.37 52.97 -169.33
N ALA A 504 -44.33 53.17 -168.42
CA ALA A 504 -45.55 53.94 -168.68
C ALA A 504 -45.25 55.44 -168.91
N SER A 505 -44.28 56.01 -168.20
CA SER A 505 -43.83 57.40 -168.37
C SER A 505 -43.14 57.60 -169.72
N ILE A 506 -42.29 56.65 -170.14
CA ILE A 506 -41.65 56.64 -171.47
C ILE A 506 -42.69 56.57 -172.58
N GLU A 507 -43.67 55.65 -172.49
CA GLU A 507 -44.69 55.51 -173.55
C GLU A 507 -45.69 56.68 -173.55
N SER A 508 -45.95 57.30 -172.39
CA SER A 508 -46.73 58.54 -172.28
C SER A 508 -46.00 59.73 -172.91
N ALA A 509 -44.68 59.84 -172.76
CA ALA A 509 -43.86 60.85 -173.44
C ALA A 509 -43.85 60.64 -174.97
N ARG A 510 -43.94 59.38 -175.41
CA ARG A 510 -43.99 58.97 -176.82
C ARG A 510 -45.32 59.34 -177.51
N ALA A 511 -46.43 59.38 -176.76
CA ALA A 511 -47.76 59.75 -177.24
C ALA A 511 -48.00 61.28 -177.38
N GLY A 512 -47.01 62.13 -177.07
CA GLY A 512 -47.10 63.58 -177.26
C GLY A 512 -48.18 64.24 -176.39
N GLU A 513 -48.92 65.23 -176.93
CA GLU A 513 -49.92 65.99 -176.15
C GLU A 513 -51.06 65.14 -175.57
N ALA A 514 -51.42 64.01 -176.20
CA ALA A 514 -52.46 63.10 -175.71
C ALA A 514 -52.02 62.30 -174.46
N GLY A 515 -50.71 62.14 -174.24
CA GLY A 515 -50.13 61.35 -173.13
C GLY A 515 -49.79 62.14 -171.87
N LYS A 516 -49.90 63.49 -171.88
CA LYS A 516 -49.50 64.36 -170.76
C LYS A 516 -50.15 63.98 -169.42
N GLY A 517 -51.45 63.67 -169.41
CA GLY A 517 -52.16 63.26 -168.18
C GLY A 517 -51.67 61.92 -167.63
N PHE A 518 -51.37 60.96 -168.50
CA PHE A 518 -50.80 59.66 -168.11
C PHE A 518 -49.36 59.76 -167.65
N ALA A 519 -48.55 60.64 -168.25
CA ALA A 519 -47.16 60.87 -167.81
C ALA A 519 -47.09 61.41 -166.37
N VAL A 520 -48.00 62.30 -165.98
CA VAL A 520 -48.08 62.81 -164.60
C VAL A 520 -48.43 61.69 -163.62
N VAL A 521 -49.41 60.85 -163.95
CA VAL A 521 -49.79 59.70 -163.10
C VAL A 521 -48.63 58.69 -163.01
N ALA A 522 -47.96 58.39 -164.12
CA ALA A 522 -46.81 57.48 -164.13
C ALA A 522 -45.64 58.03 -163.30
N SER A 523 -45.35 59.33 -163.37
CA SER A 523 -44.34 59.97 -162.52
C SER A 523 -44.72 59.93 -161.03
N GLU A 524 -46.00 60.08 -160.69
CA GLU A 524 -46.47 59.99 -159.30
C GLU A 524 -46.41 58.56 -158.76
N ILE A 525 -46.72 57.55 -159.60
CA ILE A 525 -46.56 56.12 -159.25
C ILE A 525 -45.08 55.78 -159.05
N GLN A 526 -44.19 56.27 -159.93
CA GLN A 526 -42.75 56.06 -159.78
C GLN A 526 -42.22 56.68 -158.48
N LYS A 527 -42.72 57.86 -158.12
CA LYS A 527 -42.39 58.52 -156.86
C LYS A 527 -42.89 57.75 -155.64
N LEU A 528 -44.14 57.26 -155.66
CA LEU A 528 -44.70 56.40 -154.60
C LEU A 528 -43.95 55.08 -154.48
N ALA A 529 -43.53 54.50 -155.60
CA ALA A 529 -42.70 53.29 -155.63
C ALA A 529 -41.33 53.55 -155.01
N SER A 530 -40.64 54.63 -155.38
CA SER A 530 -39.37 55.04 -154.76
C SER A 530 -39.51 55.30 -153.25
N GLN A 531 -40.61 55.92 -152.82
CA GLN A 531 -40.88 56.13 -151.38
C GLN A 531 -41.18 54.81 -150.66
N SER A 532 -41.81 53.85 -151.32
CA SER A 532 -42.07 52.51 -150.76
C SER A 532 -40.78 51.69 -150.64
N ASP A 533 -39.88 51.83 -151.61
CA ASP A 533 -38.55 51.23 -151.58
C ASP A 533 -37.69 51.81 -150.45
N GLU A 534 -37.65 53.15 -150.33
CA GLU A 534 -36.96 53.85 -149.24
C GLU A 534 -37.50 53.42 -147.86
N ALA A 535 -38.83 53.40 -147.68
CA ALA A 535 -39.45 52.96 -146.43
C ALA A 535 -39.19 51.47 -146.12
N ALA A 536 -39.17 50.61 -147.14
CA ALA A 536 -38.80 49.20 -146.96
C ALA A 536 -37.31 49.02 -146.61
N GLY A 537 -36.45 49.88 -147.15
CA GLY A 537 -35.03 49.98 -146.78
C GLY A 537 -34.84 50.37 -145.31
N GLU A 538 -35.56 51.40 -144.85
CA GLU A 538 -35.56 51.78 -143.43
C GLU A 538 -36.05 50.65 -142.52
N ILE A 539 -37.11 49.92 -142.92
CA ILE A 539 -37.58 48.73 -142.19
C ILE A 539 -36.48 47.67 -142.13
N LYS A 540 -35.77 47.42 -143.24
CA LYS A 540 -34.68 46.44 -143.29
C LYS A 540 -33.56 46.80 -142.31
N GLU A 541 -33.14 48.07 -142.26
CA GLU A 541 -32.13 48.53 -141.29
C GLU A 541 -32.60 48.33 -139.83
N ILE A 542 -33.88 48.62 -139.55
CA ILE A 542 -34.48 48.38 -138.22
C ILE A 542 -34.46 46.88 -137.87
N ILE A 543 -34.78 46.01 -138.83
CA ILE A 543 -34.77 44.55 -138.66
C ILE A 543 -33.37 44.02 -138.39
N GLU A 544 -32.36 44.45 -139.15
CA GLU A 544 -30.96 44.06 -138.92
C GLU A 544 -30.48 44.49 -137.53
N LYS A 545 -30.87 45.70 -137.10
CA LYS A 545 -30.56 46.18 -135.75
C LYS A 545 -31.26 45.37 -134.65
N LEU A 546 -32.55 45.06 -134.82
CA LEU A 546 -33.32 44.24 -133.86
C LEU A 546 -32.76 42.82 -133.74
N GLN A 547 -32.30 42.24 -134.85
CA GLN A 547 -31.69 40.92 -134.85
C GLN A 547 -30.35 40.92 -134.09
N LEU A 548 -29.50 41.93 -134.32
CA LEU A 548 -28.24 42.09 -133.59
C LEU A 548 -28.46 42.34 -132.08
N GLU A 549 -29.44 43.17 -131.71
CA GLU A 549 -29.82 43.39 -130.30
C GLU A 549 -30.38 42.11 -129.66
N SER A 550 -31.13 41.29 -130.42
CA SER A 550 -31.67 40.00 -129.94
C SER A 550 -30.56 38.98 -129.69
N GLU A 551 -29.61 38.84 -130.61
CA GLU A 551 -28.45 37.95 -130.46
C GLU A 551 -27.62 38.32 -129.22
N LYS A 552 -27.34 39.61 -129.04
CA LYS A 552 -26.66 40.11 -127.84
C LYS A 552 -27.43 39.80 -126.56
N THR A 553 -28.75 39.95 -126.57
CA THR A 553 -29.58 39.67 -125.40
C THR A 553 -29.58 38.16 -125.05
N VAL A 554 -29.55 37.27 -126.04
CA VAL A 554 -29.38 35.82 -125.82
C VAL A 554 -28.00 35.49 -125.24
N GLU A 555 -26.95 36.15 -125.70
CA GLU A 555 -25.60 36.01 -125.13
C GLU A 555 -25.59 36.43 -123.64
N ASP A 556 -26.16 37.60 -123.31
CA ASP A 556 -26.28 38.09 -121.93
C ASP A 556 -27.10 37.12 -121.05
N MET A 557 -28.14 36.50 -121.59
CA MET A 557 -28.93 35.46 -120.88
C MET A 557 -28.13 34.20 -120.60
N ASN A 558 -27.34 33.73 -121.56
CA ASN A 558 -26.46 32.57 -121.35
C ASN A 558 -25.41 32.86 -120.28
N ASN A 559 -24.81 34.05 -120.30
CA ASN A 559 -23.88 34.48 -119.26
C ASN A 559 -24.55 34.54 -117.89
N THR A 560 -25.78 35.08 -117.80
CA THR A 560 -26.56 35.12 -116.56
C THR A 560 -26.88 33.72 -116.03
N LYS A 561 -27.19 32.77 -116.92
CA LYS A 561 -27.43 31.36 -116.55
C LYS A 561 -26.19 30.70 -115.94
N VAL A 562 -25.00 30.96 -116.50
CA VAL A 562 -23.73 30.48 -115.93
C VAL A 562 -23.52 31.05 -114.52
N LEU A 563 -23.74 32.35 -114.34
CA LEU A 563 -23.59 33.01 -113.03
C LEU A 563 -24.54 32.45 -111.97
N ILE A 564 -25.79 32.15 -112.33
CA ILE A 564 -26.75 31.53 -111.40
C ILE A 564 -26.33 30.10 -111.05
N HIS A 565 -25.80 29.33 -112.00
CA HIS A 565 -25.31 27.99 -111.70
C HIS A 565 -24.13 28.00 -110.72
N GLU A 566 -23.20 28.94 -110.89
CA GLU A 566 -22.13 29.17 -109.91
C GLU A 566 -22.68 29.60 -108.53
N GLN A 567 -23.74 30.42 -108.52
CA GLN A 567 -24.38 30.87 -107.29
C GLN A 567 -25.05 29.69 -106.54
N ILE A 568 -25.72 28.78 -107.24
CA ILE A 568 -26.30 27.56 -106.65
C ILE A 568 -25.21 26.72 -105.96
N GLY A 569 -24.07 26.49 -106.63
CA GLY A 569 -22.95 25.76 -106.02
C GLY A 569 -22.39 26.42 -104.76
N LYS A 570 -22.33 27.76 -104.73
CA LYS A 570 -21.93 28.53 -103.53
C LYS A 570 -22.97 28.46 -102.41
N LEU A 571 -24.26 28.45 -102.76
CA LEU A 571 -25.34 28.28 -101.78
C LEU A 571 -25.31 26.90 -101.13
N ASP A 572 -25.11 25.83 -101.90
CA ASP A 572 -24.97 24.47 -101.37
C ASP A 572 -23.76 24.34 -100.43
N ALA A 573 -22.62 24.93 -100.81
CA ALA A 573 -21.44 24.95 -99.94
C ALA A 573 -21.70 25.71 -98.62
N THR A 574 -22.44 26.81 -98.69
CA THR A 574 -22.83 27.60 -97.51
C THR A 574 -23.82 26.81 -96.63
N LYS A 575 -24.78 26.12 -97.24
CA LYS A 575 -25.73 25.24 -96.55
C LYS A 575 -25.01 24.15 -95.76
N ASN A 576 -24.08 23.44 -96.40
CA ASN A 576 -23.27 22.42 -95.72
C ASN A 576 -22.45 23.00 -94.56
N SER A 577 -21.88 24.20 -94.72
CA SER A 577 -21.15 24.88 -93.64
C SER A 577 -22.06 25.18 -92.44
N PHE A 578 -23.33 25.52 -92.65
CA PHE A 578 -24.28 25.72 -91.56
C PHE A 578 -24.73 24.41 -90.90
N ILE A 579 -24.76 23.29 -91.63
CA ILE A 579 -24.98 21.96 -91.04
C ILE A 579 -23.85 21.66 -90.06
N ASP A 580 -22.59 21.83 -90.48
CA ASP A 580 -21.42 21.60 -89.62
C ASP A 580 -21.44 22.51 -88.37
N VAL A 581 -21.87 23.76 -88.50
CA VAL A 581 -22.05 24.69 -87.37
C VAL A 581 -23.16 24.21 -86.43
N SER A 582 -24.28 23.73 -86.97
CA SER A 582 -25.40 23.19 -86.17
C SER A 582 -24.98 21.97 -85.36
N ASP A 583 -24.25 21.03 -85.99
CA ASP A 583 -23.70 19.86 -85.32
C ASP A 583 -22.70 20.26 -84.22
N GLY A 584 -21.83 21.24 -84.49
CA GLY A 584 -20.90 21.79 -83.50
C GLY A 584 -21.61 22.45 -82.30
N ILE A 585 -22.74 23.13 -82.52
CA ILE A 585 -23.58 23.70 -81.46
C ILE A 585 -24.24 22.58 -80.64
N ALA A 586 -24.75 21.53 -81.29
CA ALA A 586 -25.37 20.39 -80.60
C ALA A 586 -24.37 19.67 -79.68
N VAL A 587 -23.14 19.44 -80.18
CA VAL A 587 -22.04 18.90 -79.36
C VAL A 587 -21.72 19.82 -78.19
N SER A 588 -21.58 21.13 -78.44
CA SER A 588 -21.29 22.12 -77.38
C SER A 588 -22.35 22.15 -76.29
N ARG A 589 -23.63 22.00 -76.67
CA ARG A 589 -24.76 21.90 -75.73
C ARG A 589 -24.66 20.65 -74.86
N ASN A 590 -24.33 19.50 -75.44
CA ASN A 590 -24.15 18.26 -74.71
C ASN A 590 -22.98 18.36 -73.71
N GLU A 591 -21.82 18.87 -74.16
CA GLU A 591 -20.65 19.05 -73.29
C GLU A 591 -20.93 20.04 -72.15
N THR A 592 -21.70 21.11 -72.41
CA THR A 592 -22.11 22.06 -71.38
C THR A 592 -22.96 21.39 -70.30
N ALA A 593 -23.89 20.50 -70.68
CA ALA A 593 -24.71 19.73 -69.73
C ALA A 593 -23.87 18.73 -68.91
N VAL A 594 -22.83 18.13 -69.51
CA VAL A 594 -21.88 17.27 -68.77
C VAL A 594 -21.11 18.08 -67.73
N ILE A 595 -20.65 19.28 -68.07
CA ILE A 595 -19.97 20.19 -67.12
C ILE A 595 -20.90 20.57 -65.96
N GLU A 596 -22.18 20.84 -66.24
CA GLU A 596 -23.19 21.14 -65.20
C GLU A 596 -23.31 19.99 -64.18
N ASN A 597 -23.44 18.75 -64.66
CA ASN A 597 -23.55 17.57 -63.81
C ASN A 597 -22.27 17.33 -62.99
N ASN A 598 -21.09 17.51 -63.62
CA ASN A 598 -19.81 17.41 -62.92
C ASN A 598 -19.67 18.49 -61.84
N ALA A 599 -20.09 19.73 -62.11
CA ALA A 599 -20.11 20.80 -61.11
C ALA A 599 -21.02 20.46 -59.92
N GLY A 600 -22.20 19.89 -60.18
CA GLY A 600 -23.09 19.38 -59.13
C GLY A 600 -22.46 18.27 -58.29
N SER A 601 -21.78 17.31 -58.93
CA SER A 601 -21.05 16.24 -58.24
C SER A 601 -19.90 16.77 -57.38
N CYS A 602 -19.17 17.78 -57.88
CA CYS A 602 -18.14 18.47 -57.12
C CYS A 602 -18.70 19.22 -55.90
N ASP A 603 -19.87 19.87 -56.00
CA ASP A 603 -20.50 20.52 -54.84
C ASP A 603 -20.93 19.51 -53.78
N GLU A 604 -21.44 18.35 -54.19
CA GLU A 604 -21.80 17.29 -53.25
C GLU A 604 -20.56 16.72 -52.53
N ALA A 605 -19.49 16.44 -53.27
CA ALA A 605 -18.21 16.02 -52.69
C ALA A 605 -17.65 17.10 -51.74
N ARG A 606 -17.75 18.38 -52.10
CA ARG A 606 -17.37 19.51 -51.24
C ARG A 606 -18.14 19.51 -49.92
N LYS A 607 -19.46 19.30 -49.93
CA LYS A 607 -20.29 19.23 -48.71
C LYS A 607 -19.85 18.08 -47.81
N GLN A 608 -19.61 16.90 -48.37
CA GLN A 608 -19.12 15.76 -47.60
C GLN A 608 -17.76 16.03 -46.95
N ILE A 609 -16.83 16.65 -47.68
CA ILE A 609 -15.53 17.05 -47.12
C ILE A 609 -15.73 18.09 -46.00
N ASN A 610 -16.65 19.05 -46.17
CA ASN A 610 -16.95 20.04 -45.13
C ASN A 610 -17.42 19.38 -43.83
N ASP A 611 -18.29 18.37 -43.91
CA ASP A 611 -18.75 17.62 -42.74
C ASP A 611 -17.60 16.86 -42.06
N VAL A 612 -16.71 16.24 -42.84
CA VAL A 612 -15.51 15.57 -42.32
C VAL A 612 -14.60 16.57 -41.59
N VAL A 613 -14.36 17.74 -42.18
CA VAL A 613 -13.53 18.79 -41.56
C VAL A 613 -14.17 19.32 -40.28
N SER A 614 -15.49 19.50 -40.25
CA SER A 614 -16.22 19.88 -39.04
C SER A 614 -16.07 18.84 -37.92
N ASN A 615 -16.18 17.55 -38.25
CA ASN A 615 -15.97 16.48 -37.29
C ASN A 615 -14.52 16.43 -36.80
N LEU A 616 -13.55 16.66 -37.70
CA LEU A 616 -12.15 16.70 -37.34
C LEU A 616 -11.85 17.86 -36.37
N SER A 617 -12.55 18.99 -36.50
CA SER A 617 -12.45 20.13 -35.58
C SER A 617 -12.88 19.73 -34.16
N ALA A 618 -14.01 19.03 -34.04
CA ALA A 618 -14.50 18.55 -32.74
C ALA A 618 -13.53 17.56 -32.09
N ILE A 619 -12.95 16.65 -32.88
CA ILE A 619 -11.93 15.69 -32.40
C ILE A 619 -10.67 16.43 -31.94
N SER A 620 -10.24 17.47 -32.67
CA SER A 620 -9.07 18.28 -32.31
C SER A 620 -9.27 18.99 -30.96
N GLU A 621 -10.46 19.54 -30.73
CA GLU A 621 -10.82 20.16 -29.44
C GLU A 621 -10.89 19.12 -28.30
N GLU A 622 -11.47 17.95 -28.56
CA GLU A 622 -11.53 16.85 -27.60
C GLU A 622 -10.12 16.38 -27.21
N ASN A 623 -9.23 16.17 -28.18
CA ASN A 623 -7.84 15.81 -27.96
C ASN A 623 -7.11 16.84 -27.09
N ALA A 624 -7.30 18.14 -27.35
CA ALA A 624 -6.71 19.20 -26.55
C ALA A 624 -7.23 19.18 -25.11
N ALA A 625 -8.54 18.99 -24.91
CA ALA A 625 -9.16 18.88 -23.59
C ALA A 625 -8.67 17.62 -22.83
N SER A 626 -8.62 16.47 -23.50
CA SER A 626 -8.10 15.22 -22.92
C SER A 626 -6.63 15.33 -22.55
N ALA A 627 -5.81 15.99 -23.38
CA ALA A 627 -4.41 16.24 -23.07
C ALA A 627 -4.24 17.14 -21.83
N GLN A 628 -5.06 18.20 -21.70
CA GLN A 628 -5.08 19.05 -20.50
C GLN A 628 -5.48 18.27 -19.25
N GLN A 629 -6.55 17.46 -19.32
CA GLN A 629 -7.00 16.65 -18.19
C GLN A 629 -5.94 15.63 -17.78
N THR A 630 -5.33 14.95 -18.76
CA THR A 630 -4.25 13.99 -18.49
C THR A 630 -3.06 14.67 -17.85
N THR A 631 -2.66 15.85 -18.34
CA THR A 631 -1.58 16.65 -17.73
C THR A 631 -1.86 16.96 -16.26
N ALA A 632 -3.09 17.34 -15.91
CA ALA A 632 -3.48 17.57 -14.52
C ALA A 632 -3.38 16.29 -13.67
N SER A 633 -3.82 15.14 -14.21
CA SER A 633 -3.66 13.85 -13.54
C SER A 633 -2.19 13.45 -13.37
N MET A 634 -1.32 13.76 -14.34
CA MET A 634 0.12 13.51 -14.21
C MET A 634 0.76 14.34 -13.09
N GLN A 635 0.30 15.59 -12.89
CA GLN A 635 0.75 16.43 -11.78
C GLN A 635 0.37 15.84 -10.41
N GLU A 636 -0.87 15.34 -10.28
CA GLU A 636 -1.34 14.67 -9.06
C GLU A 636 -0.59 13.35 -8.81
N LEU A 637 -0.34 12.59 -9.88
CA LEU A 637 0.41 11.34 -9.81
C LEU A 637 1.87 11.59 -9.40
N THR A 638 2.50 12.66 -9.90
CA THR A 638 3.83 13.10 -9.46
C THR A 638 3.87 13.42 -7.97
N ALA A 639 2.86 14.14 -7.46
CA ALA A 639 2.76 14.43 -6.03
C ALA A 639 2.61 13.15 -5.20
N THR A 640 1.86 12.17 -5.69
CA THR A 640 1.68 10.87 -5.05
C THR A 640 2.97 10.06 -5.02
N ILE A 641 3.74 10.06 -6.10
CA ILE A 641 5.05 9.40 -6.17
C ILE A 641 6.03 10.02 -5.17
N ASN A 642 6.04 11.35 -5.04
CA ASN A 642 6.88 12.03 -4.05
C ASN A 642 6.51 11.64 -2.61
N MET A 643 5.21 11.53 -2.28
CA MET A 643 4.77 11.02 -0.97
C MET A 643 5.18 9.55 -0.77
N LEU A 644 5.19 8.74 -1.82
CA LEU A 644 5.63 7.35 -1.75
C LEU A 644 7.13 7.26 -1.40
N ALA A 645 7.95 8.09 -2.04
CA ALA A 645 9.39 8.18 -1.76
C ALA A 645 9.66 8.69 -0.32
N GLU A 646 8.87 9.66 0.16
CA GLU A 646 8.95 10.12 1.56
C GLU A 646 8.57 9.02 2.55
N THR A 647 7.50 8.27 2.26
CA THR A 647 7.06 7.14 3.09
C THR A 647 8.13 6.03 3.12
N ALA A 648 8.77 5.77 1.99
CA ALA A 648 9.86 4.80 1.89
C ALA A 648 11.07 5.19 2.76
N ASN A 649 11.47 6.46 2.72
CA ASN A 649 12.48 7.01 3.64
C ASN A 649 12.05 6.88 5.11
N GLY A 650 10.76 7.09 5.41
CA GLY A 650 10.19 6.87 6.73
C GLY A 650 10.38 5.43 7.21
N LEU A 651 10.09 4.43 6.38
CA LEU A 651 10.28 3.00 6.71
C LEU A 651 11.75 2.67 6.97
N MET A 652 12.67 3.17 6.14
CA MET A 652 14.10 2.98 6.34
C MET A 652 14.58 3.61 7.66
N THR A 653 14.08 4.80 7.99
CA THR A 653 14.39 5.48 9.26
C THR A 653 13.88 4.69 10.47
N VAL A 654 12.64 4.18 10.41
CA VAL A 654 12.06 3.35 11.48
C VAL A 654 12.85 2.05 11.63
N SER A 655 13.26 1.43 10.53
CA SER A 655 14.12 0.25 10.55
C SER A 655 15.47 0.52 11.21
N GLU A 656 16.14 1.61 10.86
CA GLU A 656 17.41 2.01 11.47
C GLU A 656 17.26 2.28 12.96
N GLN A 657 16.18 2.95 13.36
CA GLN A 657 15.88 3.21 14.77
C GLN A 657 15.63 1.89 15.53
N LEU A 658 14.83 0.98 14.98
CA LEU A 658 14.59 -0.34 15.56
C LEU A 658 15.89 -1.14 15.71
N ASN A 659 16.72 -1.16 14.67
CA ASN A 659 18.01 -1.84 14.69
C ASN A 659 18.95 -1.23 15.75
N ASN A 660 18.93 0.10 15.93
CA ASN A 660 19.72 0.78 16.96
C ASN A 660 19.20 0.51 18.39
N GLU A 661 17.90 0.44 18.62
CA GLU A 661 17.37 0.08 19.94
C GLU A 661 17.70 -1.38 20.28
N VAL A 662 17.64 -2.27 19.30
CA VAL A 662 17.94 -3.69 19.50
C VAL A 662 19.44 -3.95 19.75
N LYS A 663 20.35 -3.06 19.31
CA LYS A 663 21.79 -3.13 19.64
C LYS A 663 22.11 -3.04 21.13
N PHE A 664 21.17 -2.56 21.96
CA PHE A 664 21.32 -2.64 23.41
C PHE A 664 21.50 -4.11 23.86
N PHE A 665 20.79 -5.03 23.21
CA PHE A 665 20.88 -6.46 23.49
C PHE A 665 22.05 -7.09 22.73
N LYS A 666 22.98 -7.68 23.46
CA LYS A 666 24.05 -8.51 22.89
C LYS A 666 23.54 -9.92 22.69
N VAL A 667 23.46 -10.33 21.44
CA VAL A 667 23.05 -11.67 21.00
C VAL A 667 24.29 -12.44 20.53
N LYS A 668 24.23 -13.77 20.58
CA LYS A 668 25.34 -14.65 20.18
C LYS A 668 25.55 -14.70 18.68
#